data_AF-A0A2Z7CFB5-F1
#
_entry.id   AF-A0A2Z7CFB5-F1
#
_cell.length_a   1.000
_cell.length_b   1.000
_cell.length_c   1.000
_cell.angle_alpha   90.00
_cell.angle_beta   90.00
_cell.angle_gamma   90.00
#
_symmetry.space_group_name_H-M   'P 1'
#
loop_
_entity.id
_entity.type
_entity.pdbx_description
1 polymer ?
#
loop_
_entity_poly.entity_id
_entity_poly.type
_entity_poly.pdbx_seq_one_letter_code
_entity_poly.pdbx_strand_id
1 'polypeptide(L)'
;MESLVEASSGAVGALVSTTILYPLDTCKTKYQAENRAHLQQRYRNISDVLWEAISTRQVLSLYQGLGTKNFQAFISQFIYFYGYSFLKRLYLRQTANKSIGTKANLVIAAAAAAGTVIVTQPLDTASSKMQTSEFGKSNGLWESLSTGSWSEAFDGLGISLLLTSNPSIQFTAFDQLKQRILKKKTNKKGDHTLSSPEALSAFSAFVLGAVSKCVATCVTYPAIRCKVVIQSADSDEHEMDRSQPKSRRTVSGAVLSIWQKEEDHKNDMGANDRTEEVFVLHKNQVKEFLKVSPKISHMAIAADGRIALSAAGAQRSMAPFSGVNGKHVNFCNGQMMGMKLKLANSSLQKRNDDNAVRTRVHMSLTAEVAGETKLRDLEMEKRDPRTVVAIILGGGAGTRLFPLTKRRAKPAVPMGGAYRLIDVPMSNCINSGINKVYILTQFNSASLNRHLARAYNFGSGVTFGDGYVEVLAATQTPGEAGKNWFQGTADAVRQFHWLFEDPRSKDIEDVLILSGDHLYRMDYMDFVQSHRQSGADITISCLPIDGSEKPRGNELKAMAVDTTVLGLSQEEAKKKPYIASMGVYVFKKEILLNLLRWRFPTANDFGSEIIPASAKEFVTKAYLFNDYWEDIGTIRSFFEANLALTEHPPRFSFYDATKPIYTSRRNLPPSKIEDSKIVDSIISHGSFLTNCFVEHSVIGIRSRINSNAHLKDTVMLGADSYETDSEVAYLLGKGKVPVGIGENTKIKECIIDKNARIGKNVIIANSEGIQEADRTSEGFHIRSGVTVIMKNSTIEDGTVI
;
A
#
# COMPACT_ATOMS: atom_id res chain seq x y z
N MET A 1 -26.75 -12.66 12.62
CA MET A 1 -26.24 -11.82 11.52
C MET A 1 -24.73 -11.98 11.38
N GLU A 2 -23.94 -11.79 12.45
CA GLU A 2 -22.45 -11.96 12.41
C GLU A 2 -22.00 -13.31 11.86
N SER A 3 -22.61 -14.40 12.30
CA SER A 3 -22.32 -15.76 11.82
C SER A 3 -22.53 -15.97 10.32
N LEU A 4 -23.48 -15.24 9.71
CA LEU A 4 -23.75 -15.28 8.26
C LEU A 4 -22.74 -14.43 7.48
N VAL A 5 -22.25 -13.34 8.07
CA VAL A 5 -21.23 -12.45 7.48
C VAL A 5 -19.86 -13.14 7.48
N GLU A 6 -19.50 -13.84 8.56
CA GLU A 6 -18.29 -14.66 8.63
C GLU A 6 -18.34 -15.85 7.66
N ALA A 7 -19.48 -16.54 7.57
CA ALA A 7 -19.66 -17.65 6.63
C ALA A 7 -19.60 -17.18 5.16
N SER A 8 -20.21 -16.04 4.83
CA SER A 8 -20.22 -15.49 3.47
C SER A 8 -18.86 -14.92 3.05
N SER A 9 -18.15 -14.20 3.94
CA SER A 9 -16.78 -13.72 3.67
C SER A 9 -15.80 -14.88 3.49
N GLY A 10 -15.90 -15.94 4.31
CA GLY A 10 -15.13 -17.17 4.15
C GLY A 10 -15.43 -17.89 2.83
N ALA A 11 -16.71 -17.97 2.44
CA ALA A 11 -17.13 -18.57 1.17
C ALA A 11 -16.59 -17.78 -0.04
N VAL A 12 -16.69 -16.45 -0.03
CA VAL A 12 -16.19 -15.59 -1.11
C VAL A 12 -14.66 -15.70 -1.23
N GLY A 13 -13.94 -15.67 -0.10
CA GLY A 13 -12.49 -15.86 -0.10
C GLY A 13 -12.06 -17.23 -0.66
N ALA A 14 -12.78 -18.29 -0.28
CA ALA A 14 -12.54 -19.64 -0.79
C ALA A 14 -12.83 -19.76 -2.30
N LEU A 15 -13.89 -19.13 -2.80
CA LEU A 15 -14.25 -19.11 -4.22
C LEU A 15 -13.19 -18.39 -5.06
N VAL A 16 -12.71 -17.22 -4.61
CA VAL A 16 -11.65 -16.46 -5.30
C VAL A 16 -10.34 -17.26 -5.32
N SER A 17 -9.93 -17.80 -4.17
CA SER A 17 -8.71 -18.61 -4.08
C SER A 17 -8.79 -19.87 -4.95
N THR A 18 -9.93 -20.55 -4.96
CA THR A 18 -10.14 -21.75 -5.78
C THR A 18 -10.10 -21.41 -7.25
N THR A 19 -10.73 -20.33 -7.68
CA THR A 19 -10.74 -19.88 -9.09
C THR A 19 -9.34 -19.54 -9.60
N ILE A 20 -8.51 -18.89 -8.77
CA ILE A 20 -7.13 -18.54 -9.15
C ILE A 20 -6.24 -19.79 -9.24
N LEU A 21 -6.36 -20.71 -8.28
CA LEU A 21 -5.48 -21.88 -8.18
C LEU A 21 -6.01 -23.13 -8.92
N TYR A 22 -7.21 -23.05 -9.49
CA TYR A 22 -7.86 -24.18 -10.15
C TYR A 22 -7.02 -24.86 -11.24
N PRO A 23 -6.29 -24.13 -12.11
CA PRO A 23 -5.47 -24.78 -13.14
C PRO A 23 -4.40 -25.72 -12.56
N LEU A 24 -3.78 -25.32 -11.45
CA LEU A 24 -2.79 -26.15 -10.75
C LEU A 24 -3.45 -27.37 -10.08
N ASP A 25 -4.66 -27.19 -9.58
CA ASP A 25 -5.45 -28.28 -9.00
C ASP A 25 -5.85 -29.30 -10.06
N THR A 26 -6.29 -28.87 -11.25
CA THR A 26 -6.55 -29.78 -12.39
C THR A 26 -5.30 -30.52 -12.83
N CYS A 27 -4.15 -29.84 -12.95
CA CYS A 27 -2.89 -30.49 -13.29
C CYS A 27 -2.50 -31.56 -12.26
N LYS A 28 -2.67 -31.23 -10.98
CA LYS A 28 -2.43 -32.16 -9.87
C LYS A 28 -3.40 -33.35 -9.92
N THR A 29 -4.70 -33.13 -10.05
CA THR A 29 -5.71 -34.20 -10.06
C THR A 29 -5.52 -35.13 -11.26
N LYS A 30 -5.23 -34.60 -12.46
CA LYS A 30 -4.90 -35.43 -13.65
C LYS A 30 -3.66 -36.28 -13.43
N TYR A 31 -2.58 -35.69 -12.94
CA TYR A 31 -1.36 -36.43 -12.57
C TYR A 31 -1.62 -37.48 -11.48
N GLN A 32 -2.58 -37.21 -10.57
CA GLN A 32 -2.94 -38.15 -9.50
C GLN A 32 -3.90 -39.27 -9.94
N ALA A 33 -4.66 -39.04 -11.00
CA ALA A 33 -5.64 -39.98 -11.54
C ALA A 33 -5.05 -40.94 -12.57
N GLU A 34 -3.89 -40.61 -13.16
CA GLU A 34 -3.23 -41.49 -14.13
C GLU A 34 -2.96 -42.85 -13.49
N ASN A 35 -3.77 -43.82 -13.89
CA ASN A 35 -3.72 -45.20 -13.45
C ASN A 35 -3.01 -45.99 -14.57
N ARG A 36 -1.72 -46.31 -14.39
CA ARG A 36 -0.93 -47.04 -15.40
C ARG A 36 -1.55 -48.42 -15.63
N ALA A 37 -2.39 -48.53 -16.65
CA ALA A 37 -2.93 -49.78 -17.19
C ALA A 37 -2.42 -50.06 -18.62
N HIS A 38 -1.76 -49.11 -19.28
CA HIS A 38 -1.08 -49.34 -20.55
C HIS A 38 0.37 -48.83 -20.50
N LEU A 39 1.26 -49.54 -21.20
CA LEU A 39 2.73 -49.54 -21.17
C LEU A 39 3.47 -48.21 -21.45
N GLN A 40 2.83 -47.04 -21.37
CA GLN A 40 3.48 -45.74 -21.55
C GLN A 40 3.04 -44.72 -20.50
N GLN A 41 4.00 -44.19 -19.74
CA GLN A 41 3.77 -43.09 -18.80
C GLN A 41 3.59 -41.78 -19.59
N ARG A 42 2.40 -41.16 -19.54
CA ARG A 42 2.10 -39.94 -20.30
C ARG A 42 2.69 -38.69 -19.66
N TYR A 43 2.75 -38.63 -18.32
CA TYR A 43 3.30 -37.49 -17.59
C TYR A 43 4.39 -37.90 -16.58
N ARG A 44 5.53 -37.20 -16.60
CA ARG A 44 6.61 -37.37 -15.59
C ARG A 44 6.45 -36.39 -14.43
N ASN A 45 5.96 -35.19 -14.71
CA ASN A 45 5.76 -34.11 -13.75
C ASN A 45 4.40 -33.40 -13.94
N ILE A 46 3.96 -32.67 -12.92
CA ILE A 46 2.76 -31.80 -13.00
C ILE A 46 2.92 -30.74 -14.09
N SER A 47 4.16 -30.30 -14.37
CA SER A 47 4.47 -29.37 -15.46
C SER A 47 4.14 -29.94 -16.85
N ASP A 48 4.17 -31.26 -17.01
CA ASP A 48 3.94 -31.90 -18.31
C ASP A 48 2.46 -31.84 -18.67
N VAL A 49 1.57 -31.94 -17.68
CA VAL A 49 0.12 -31.75 -17.84
C VAL A 49 -0.20 -30.31 -18.24
N LEU A 50 0.49 -29.34 -17.62
CA LEU A 50 0.36 -27.92 -17.96
C LEU A 50 0.89 -27.64 -19.36
N TRP A 51 2.02 -28.24 -19.72
CA TRP A 51 2.62 -28.12 -21.04
C TRP A 51 1.76 -28.75 -22.13
N GLU A 52 1.15 -29.91 -21.85
CA GLU A 52 0.20 -30.55 -22.76
C GLU A 52 -0.96 -29.59 -23.08
N ALA A 53 -1.61 -29.01 -22.06
CA ALA A 53 -2.71 -28.07 -22.25
C ALA A 53 -2.32 -26.80 -23.04
N ILE A 54 -1.08 -26.32 -22.89
CA ILE A 54 -0.55 -25.19 -23.66
C ILE A 54 -0.28 -25.62 -25.11
N SER A 55 0.34 -26.79 -25.31
CA SER A 55 0.72 -27.31 -26.63
C SER A 55 -0.49 -27.67 -27.51
N THR A 56 -1.57 -28.18 -26.91
CA THR A 56 -2.84 -28.50 -27.58
C THR A 56 -3.75 -27.28 -27.76
N ARG A 57 -3.32 -26.09 -27.31
CA ARG A 57 -4.10 -24.83 -27.29
C ARG A 57 -5.41 -24.92 -26.49
N GLN A 58 -5.50 -25.83 -25.53
CA GLN A 58 -6.68 -26.09 -24.70
C GLN A 58 -6.50 -25.58 -23.25
N VAL A 59 -5.91 -24.39 -23.08
CA VAL A 59 -5.64 -23.80 -21.75
C VAL A 59 -6.92 -23.57 -20.94
N LEU A 60 -8.04 -23.25 -21.60
CA LEU A 60 -9.35 -23.09 -20.95
C LEU A 60 -9.87 -24.41 -20.36
N SER A 61 -9.43 -25.55 -20.90
CA SER A 61 -9.80 -26.87 -20.39
C SER A 61 -9.15 -27.19 -19.04
N LEU A 62 -8.18 -26.40 -18.57
CA LEU A 62 -7.69 -26.48 -17.19
C LEU A 62 -8.75 -26.07 -16.16
N TYR A 63 -9.83 -25.41 -16.61
CA TYR A 63 -10.98 -25.02 -15.78
C TYR A 63 -12.16 -25.99 -15.84
N GLN A 64 -11.99 -27.18 -16.46
CA GLN A 64 -13.02 -28.21 -16.50
C GLN A 64 -13.43 -28.63 -15.08
N GLY A 65 -14.72 -28.46 -14.75
CA GLY A 65 -15.27 -28.76 -13.43
C GLY A 65 -15.25 -27.61 -12.44
N LEU A 66 -14.73 -26.41 -12.79
CA LEU A 66 -14.65 -25.27 -11.87
C LEU A 66 -16.02 -24.88 -11.31
N GLY A 67 -17.05 -24.83 -12.17
CA GLY A 67 -18.42 -24.52 -11.75
C GLY A 67 -18.96 -25.52 -10.72
N THR A 68 -18.76 -26.82 -10.96
CA THR A 68 -19.14 -27.89 -10.04
C THR A 68 -18.42 -27.78 -8.70
N LYS A 69 -17.10 -27.52 -8.72
CA LYS A 69 -16.29 -27.39 -7.50
C LYS A 69 -16.65 -26.16 -6.69
N ASN A 70 -16.93 -25.03 -7.34
CA ASN A 70 -17.40 -23.82 -6.67
C ASN A 70 -18.79 -24.01 -6.06
N PHE A 71 -19.70 -24.68 -6.77
CA PHE A 71 -21.03 -25.02 -6.25
C PHE A 71 -20.95 -25.98 -5.05
N GLN A 72 -20.09 -26.99 -5.13
CA GLN A 72 -19.79 -27.90 -4.04
C GLN A 72 -19.19 -27.18 -2.82
N ALA A 73 -18.23 -26.28 -3.03
CA ALA A 73 -17.61 -25.51 -1.94
C ALA A 73 -18.63 -24.58 -1.26
N PHE A 74 -19.51 -23.95 -2.04
CA PHE A 74 -20.60 -23.13 -1.51
C PHE A 74 -21.53 -23.96 -0.62
N ILE A 75 -22.08 -25.07 -1.12
CA ILE A 75 -22.95 -25.97 -0.35
C ILE A 75 -22.24 -26.50 0.90
N SER A 76 -20.97 -26.89 0.77
CA SER A 76 -20.17 -27.40 1.88
C SER A 76 -20.06 -26.39 3.03
N GLN A 77 -19.84 -25.10 2.71
CA GLN A 77 -19.69 -24.07 3.73
C GLN A 77 -20.99 -23.86 4.53
N PHE A 78 -22.14 -23.89 3.87
CA PHE A 78 -23.44 -23.79 4.54
C PHE A 78 -23.70 -25.02 5.43
N ILE A 79 -23.58 -26.23 4.88
CA ILE A 79 -23.88 -27.46 5.64
C ILE A 79 -22.94 -27.61 6.84
N TYR A 80 -21.64 -27.37 6.64
CA TYR A 80 -20.66 -27.45 7.71
C TYR A 80 -20.96 -26.45 8.82
N PHE A 81 -21.23 -25.18 8.47
CA PHE A 81 -21.44 -24.13 9.46
C PHE A 81 -22.74 -24.34 10.26
N TYR A 82 -23.83 -24.70 9.59
CA TYR A 82 -25.11 -25.02 10.24
C TYR A 82 -25.00 -26.29 11.09
N GLY A 83 -24.37 -27.35 10.56
CA GLY A 83 -24.15 -28.60 11.28
C GLY A 83 -23.27 -28.43 12.52
N TYR A 84 -22.16 -27.71 12.39
CA TYR A 84 -21.27 -27.36 13.51
C TYR A 84 -22.01 -26.52 14.55
N SER A 85 -22.73 -25.48 14.14
CA SER A 85 -23.49 -24.61 15.06
C SER A 85 -24.61 -25.38 15.79
N PHE A 86 -25.29 -26.29 15.10
CA PHE A 86 -26.32 -27.13 15.68
C PHE A 86 -25.76 -28.10 16.72
N LEU A 87 -24.73 -28.87 16.36
CA LEU A 87 -24.06 -29.82 17.26
C LEU A 87 -23.42 -29.11 18.46
N LYS A 88 -22.84 -27.93 18.24
CA LYS A 88 -22.30 -27.06 19.29
C LYS A 88 -23.37 -26.64 20.30
N ARG A 89 -24.53 -26.18 19.83
CA ARG A 89 -25.67 -25.80 20.70
C ARG A 89 -26.24 -26.99 21.47
N LEU A 90 -26.32 -28.15 20.83
CA LEU A 90 -26.80 -29.38 21.45
C LEU A 90 -25.87 -29.84 22.58
N TYR A 91 -24.56 -29.81 22.35
CA TYR A 91 -23.55 -30.13 23.35
C TYR A 91 -23.60 -29.18 24.57
N LEU A 92 -23.68 -27.87 24.33
CA LEU A 92 -23.77 -26.86 25.40
C LEU A 92 -25.05 -27.00 26.24
N ARG A 93 -26.17 -27.38 25.60
CA ARG A 93 -27.43 -27.66 26.32
C ARG A 93 -27.33 -28.90 27.21
N GLN A 94 -26.63 -29.95 26.77
CA GLN A 94 -26.50 -31.19 27.54
C GLN A 94 -25.47 -31.11 28.68
N THR A 95 -24.44 -30.27 28.56
CA THR A 95 -23.33 -30.21 29.53
C THR A 95 -23.39 -29.03 30.51
N ALA A 96 -24.38 -28.13 30.38
CA ALA A 96 -24.57 -26.92 31.21
C ALA A 96 -23.33 -26.01 31.36
N ASN A 97 -22.29 -26.21 30.54
CA ASN A 97 -21.03 -25.47 30.60
C ASN A 97 -21.07 -24.23 29.71
N LYS A 98 -20.43 -23.13 30.17
CA LYS A 98 -20.33 -21.87 29.40
C LYS A 98 -19.28 -21.89 28.28
N SER A 99 -18.38 -22.87 28.25
CA SER A 99 -17.30 -22.98 27.25
C SER A 99 -17.04 -24.42 26.81
N ILE A 100 -16.61 -24.59 25.56
CA ILE A 100 -16.26 -25.90 24.99
C ILE A 100 -14.76 -26.12 25.10
N GLY A 101 -14.36 -27.25 25.70
CA GLY A 101 -12.96 -27.68 25.70
C GLY A 101 -12.47 -28.09 24.31
N THR A 102 -11.17 -27.93 24.05
CA THR A 102 -10.53 -28.17 22.75
C THR A 102 -10.84 -29.56 22.16
N LYS A 103 -10.83 -30.60 22.99
CA LYS A 103 -11.14 -31.99 22.57
C LYS A 103 -12.59 -32.13 22.10
N ALA A 104 -13.55 -31.57 22.84
CA ALA A 104 -14.95 -31.60 22.48
C ALA A 104 -15.24 -30.78 21.21
N ASN A 105 -14.56 -29.63 21.05
CA ASN A 105 -14.66 -28.84 19.83
C ASN A 105 -14.22 -29.61 18.58
N LEU A 106 -13.13 -30.37 18.70
CA LEU A 106 -12.58 -31.17 17.62
C LEU A 106 -13.54 -32.28 17.17
N VAL A 107 -14.19 -32.95 18.14
CA VAL A 107 -15.18 -34.00 17.87
C VAL A 107 -16.42 -33.43 17.17
N ILE A 108 -16.92 -32.29 17.65
CA ILE A 108 -18.07 -31.60 17.05
C ILE A 108 -17.74 -31.14 15.62
N ALA A 109 -16.54 -30.59 15.40
CA ALA A 109 -16.07 -30.21 14.08
C ALA A 109 -15.94 -31.41 13.14
N ALA A 110 -15.39 -32.53 13.61
CA ALA A 110 -15.27 -33.76 12.83
C ALA A 110 -16.64 -34.35 12.44
N ALA A 111 -17.60 -34.36 13.37
CA ALA A 111 -18.96 -34.82 13.10
C ALA A 111 -19.70 -33.93 12.07
N ALA A 112 -19.53 -32.61 12.16
CA ALA A 112 -20.06 -31.66 11.18
C ALA A 112 -19.41 -31.84 9.79
N ALA A 113 -18.10 -32.07 9.75
CA ALA A 113 -17.38 -32.37 8.51
C ALA A 113 -17.86 -33.67 7.86
N ALA A 114 -18.07 -34.74 8.65
CA ALA A 114 -18.60 -36.01 8.15
C ALA A 114 -20.00 -35.85 7.53
N GLY A 115 -20.91 -35.14 8.18
CA GLY A 115 -22.24 -34.84 7.62
C GLY A 115 -22.17 -34.03 6.31
N THR A 116 -21.23 -33.09 6.23
CA THR A 116 -21.00 -32.29 5.02
C THR A 116 -20.50 -33.14 3.85
N VAL A 117 -19.56 -34.04 4.12
CA VAL A 117 -19.01 -34.96 3.11
C VAL A 117 -20.09 -35.87 2.53
N ILE A 118 -20.99 -36.39 3.35
CA ILE A 118 -22.09 -37.27 2.87
C ILE A 118 -22.96 -36.54 1.84
N VAL A 119 -23.30 -35.27 2.10
CA VAL A 119 -24.17 -34.52 1.19
C VAL A 119 -23.45 -34.06 -0.08
N THR A 120 -22.15 -33.79 0.01
CA THR A 120 -21.39 -33.16 -1.08
C THR A 120 -20.60 -34.14 -1.94
N GLN A 121 -20.54 -35.42 -1.54
CA GLN A 121 -19.82 -36.48 -2.25
C GLN A 121 -20.20 -36.61 -3.73
N PRO A 122 -21.50 -36.57 -4.15
CA PRO A 122 -21.85 -36.64 -5.57
C PRO A 122 -21.23 -35.53 -6.43
N LEU A 123 -21.16 -34.31 -5.89
CA LEU A 123 -20.59 -33.16 -6.59
C LEU A 123 -19.06 -33.24 -6.66
N ASP A 124 -18.43 -33.76 -5.62
CA ASP A 124 -16.98 -33.97 -5.55
C ASP A 124 -16.51 -35.08 -6.51
N THR A 125 -17.28 -36.18 -6.61
CA THR A 125 -17.05 -37.24 -7.61
C THR A 125 -17.24 -36.72 -9.04
N ALA A 126 -18.31 -35.97 -9.32
CA ALA A 126 -18.54 -35.37 -10.64
C ALA A 126 -17.43 -34.39 -11.03
N SER A 127 -17.01 -33.51 -10.11
CA SER A 127 -15.89 -32.59 -10.37
C SER A 127 -14.59 -33.33 -10.64
N SER A 128 -14.31 -34.42 -9.93
CA SER A 128 -13.08 -35.20 -10.10
C SER A 128 -13.07 -35.95 -11.44
N LYS A 129 -14.21 -36.51 -11.88
CA LYS A 129 -14.36 -37.08 -13.22
C LYS A 129 -14.13 -36.03 -14.32
N MET A 130 -14.72 -34.85 -14.18
CA MET A 130 -14.50 -33.73 -15.13
C MET A 130 -13.03 -33.29 -15.16
N GLN A 131 -12.37 -33.17 -14.01
CA GLN A 131 -10.96 -32.79 -13.93
C GLN A 131 -10.03 -33.84 -14.55
N THR A 132 -10.41 -35.12 -14.53
CA THR A 132 -9.56 -36.24 -14.99
C THR A 132 -9.82 -36.68 -16.43
N SER A 133 -10.93 -36.22 -17.02
CA SER A 133 -11.26 -36.43 -18.43
C SER A 133 -10.26 -35.76 -19.41
N GLU A 134 -10.26 -36.18 -20.67
CA GLU A 134 -9.43 -35.56 -21.70
C GLU A 134 -9.76 -34.07 -21.87
N PHE A 135 -8.72 -33.27 -22.18
CA PHE A 135 -8.90 -31.84 -22.39
C PHE A 135 -9.89 -31.58 -23.54
N GLY A 136 -10.90 -30.76 -23.26
CA GLY A 136 -11.97 -30.42 -24.21
C GLY A 136 -13.14 -31.42 -24.30
N LYS A 137 -13.07 -32.58 -23.64
CA LYS A 137 -14.11 -33.64 -23.72
C LYS A 137 -14.91 -33.84 -22.41
N SER A 138 -14.88 -32.88 -21.49
CA SER A 138 -15.59 -33.02 -20.20
C SER A 138 -17.09 -32.78 -20.36
N ASN A 139 -17.91 -33.75 -19.96
CA ASN A 139 -19.36 -33.58 -19.85
C ASN A 139 -19.74 -32.57 -18.75
N GLY A 140 -20.89 -31.91 -18.91
CA GLY A 140 -21.39 -30.95 -17.91
C GLY A 140 -21.79 -31.62 -16.59
N LEU A 141 -22.01 -30.82 -15.54
CA LEU A 141 -22.41 -31.34 -14.21
C LEU A 141 -23.64 -32.25 -14.28
N TRP A 142 -24.69 -31.80 -14.99
CA TRP A 142 -25.94 -32.55 -15.12
C TRP A 142 -25.75 -33.86 -15.87
N GLU A 143 -24.99 -33.82 -16.96
CA GLU A 143 -24.68 -35.00 -17.76
C GLU A 143 -23.85 -36.01 -16.97
N SER A 144 -22.81 -35.55 -16.26
CA SER A 144 -21.98 -36.40 -15.38
C SER A 144 -22.74 -37.02 -14.21
N LEU A 145 -23.85 -36.41 -13.76
CA LEU A 145 -24.71 -36.96 -12.71
C LEU A 145 -25.82 -37.87 -13.28
N SER A 146 -26.23 -37.66 -14.52
CA SER A 146 -27.30 -38.45 -15.17
C SER A 146 -26.82 -39.69 -15.91
N THR A 147 -25.55 -39.75 -16.31
CA THR A 147 -25.00 -40.86 -17.11
C THR A 147 -24.58 -42.08 -16.27
N GLY A 148 -24.36 -41.92 -14.96
CA GLY A 148 -23.89 -42.97 -14.06
C GLY A 148 -24.97 -43.53 -13.13
N SER A 149 -24.68 -44.67 -12.48
CA SER A 149 -25.53 -45.22 -11.43
C SER A 149 -25.46 -44.36 -10.16
N TRP A 150 -26.55 -44.24 -9.40
CA TRP A 150 -26.59 -43.47 -8.15
C TRP A 150 -25.56 -43.97 -7.11
N SER A 151 -25.15 -45.23 -7.19
CA SER A 151 -24.08 -45.80 -6.37
C SER A 151 -22.69 -45.26 -6.73
N GLU A 152 -22.44 -44.96 -8.01
CA GLU A 152 -21.14 -44.43 -8.50
C GLU A 152 -20.93 -42.97 -8.11
N ALA A 153 -22.02 -42.19 -7.94
CA ALA A 153 -21.93 -40.82 -7.45
C ALA A 153 -21.29 -40.74 -6.04
N PHE A 154 -21.43 -41.80 -5.25
CA PHE A 154 -20.86 -41.91 -3.91
C PHE A 154 -19.52 -42.68 -3.87
N ASP A 155 -18.90 -42.94 -5.01
CA ASP A 155 -17.57 -43.55 -5.07
C ASP A 155 -16.56 -42.69 -4.29
N GLY A 156 -15.76 -43.36 -3.44
CA GLY A 156 -14.79 -42.70 -2.58
C GLY A 156 -15.35 -42.18 -1.24
N LEU A 157 -16.65 -42.32 -0.94
CA LEU A 157 -17.27 -41.81 0.29
C LEU A 157 -16.54 -42.28 1.57
N GLY A 158 -16.19 -43.57 1.65
CA GLY A 158 -15.51 -44.13 2.83
C GLY A 158 -14.14 -43.48 3.08
N ILE A 159 -13.38 -43.20 2.02
CA ILE A 159 -12.10 -42.50 2.12
C ILE A 159 -12.31 -41.00 2.38
N SER A 160 -13.32 -40.37 1.77
CA SER A 160 -13.67 -38.98 2.04
C SER A 160 -14.05 -38.76 3.52
N LEU A 161 -14.75 -39.71 4.14
CA LEU A 161 -15.03 -39.70 5.57
C LEU A 161 -13.76 -39.83 6.41
N LEU A 162 -12.83 -40.70 6.03
CA LEU A 162 -11.52 -40.79 6.69
C LEU A 162 -10.72 -39.48 6.57
N LEU A 163 -10.80 -38.81 5.42
CA LEU A 163 -10.12 -37.53 5.18
C LEU A 163 -10.69 -36.35 5.97
N THR A 164 -11.87 -36.48 6.60
CA THR A 164 -12.37 -35.49 7.56
C THR A 164 -11.50 -35.35 8.81
N SER A 165 -10.61 -36.32 9.05
CA SER A 165 -9.58 -36.23 10.10
C SER A 165 -8.44 -35.26 9.77
N ASN A 166 -8.24 -34.89 8.50
CA ASN A 166 -7.11 -34.03 8.08
C ASN A 166 -7.13 -32.64 8.77
N PRO A 167 -8.23 -31.87 8.78
CA PRO A 167 -8.31 -30.63 9.54
C PRO A 167 -8.03 -30.81 11.04
N SER A 168 -8.43 -31.94 11.62
CA SER A 168 -8.19 -32.25 13.03
C SER A 168 -6.70 -32.52 13.32
N ILE A 169 -6.01 -33.21 12.42
CA ILE A 169 -4.56 -33.43 12.49
C ILE A 169 -3.82 -32.09 12.32
N GLN A 170 -4.25 -31.26 11.36
CA GLN A 170 -3.68 -29.94 11.13
C GLN A 170 -3.80 -29.05 12.37
N PHE A 171 -4.99 -28.96 12.97
CA PHE A 171 -5.22 -28.17 14.16
C PHE A 171 -4.37 -28.67 15.34
N THR A 172 -4.29 -29.98 15.53
CA THR A 172 -3.49 -30.58 16.59
C THR A 172 -1.99 -30.30 16.42
N ALA A 173 -1.48 -30.43 15.19
CA ALA A 173 -0.10 -30.09 14.87
C ALA A 173 0.18 -28.59 15.11
N PHE A 174 -0.75 -27.73 14.71
CA PHE A 174 -0.65 -26.28 14.92
C PHE A 174 -0.59 -25.94 16.41
N ASP A 175 -1.49 -26.49 17.21
CA ASP A 175 -1.56 -26.20 18.63
C ASP A 175 -0.31 -26.72 19.38
N GLN A 176 0.16 -27.93 19.07
CA GLN A 176 1.39 -28.47 19.65
C GLN A 176 2.63 -27.63 19.30
N LEU A 177 2.75 -27.19 18.05
CA LEU A 177 3.87 -26.36 17.62
C LEU A 177 3.80 -24.96 18.24
N LYS A 178 2.59 -24.39 18.36
CA LYS A 178 2.33 -23.10 19.02
C LYS A 178 2.78 -23.16 20.47
N GLN A 179 2.35 -24.20 21.21
CA GLN A 179 2.72 -24.38 22.62
C GLN A 179 4.23 -24.56 22.81
N ARG A 180 4.92 -25.29 21.91
CA ARG A 180 6.39 -25.45 21.96
C ARG A 180 7.13 -24.13 21.73
N ILE A 181 6.65 -23.27 20.85
CA ILE A 181 7.25 -21.94 20.59
C ILE A 181 7.03 -21.01 21.77
N LEU A 182 5.82 -20.99 22.34
CA LEU A 182 5.52 -20.18 23.53
C LEU A 182 6.34 -20.64 24.74
N LYS A 183 6.48 -21.96 24.96
CA LYS A 183 7.32 -22.53 26.03
C LYS A 183 8.81 -22.23 25.87
N LYS A 184 9.31 -22.14 24.62
CA LYS A 184 10.70 -21.72 24.35
C LYS A 184 10.93 -20.23 24.57
N LYS A 185 9.91 -19.38 24.40
CA LYS A 185 9.98 -17.94 24.69
C LYS A 185 9.97 -17.67 26.20
N THR A 186 9.15 -18.39 26.97
CA THR A 186 9.14 -18.30 28.43
C THR A 186 10.45 -18.83 29.04
N ASN A 187 11.03 -19.92 28.54
CA ASN A 187 12.34 -20.41 29.02
C ASN A 187 13.53 -19.49 28.68
N LYS A 188 13.37 -18.51 27.78
CA LYS A 188 14.44 -17.57 27.38
C LYS A 188 14.42 -16.26 28.16
N LYS A 189 13.34 -15.96 28.88
CA LYS A 189 13.25 -14.86 29.84
C LYS A 189 13.27 -15.46 31.23
N GLY A 190 14.34 -15.18 31.99
CA GLY A 190 14.40 -15.52 33.41
C GLY A 190 13.15 -15.02 34.14
N ASP A 191 12.70 -15.85 35.07
CA ASP A 191 11.51 -15.69 35.89
C ASP A 191 11.47 -14.28 36.52
N HIS A 192 10.51 -13.46 36.08
CA HIS A 192 9.77 -12.50 36.90
C HIS A 192 8.71 -11.79 36.06
N THR A 193 7.55 -11.61 36.69
CA THR A 193 6.32 -10.87 36.31
C THR A 193 5.24 -11.65 35.54
N LEU A 194 4.16 -11.92 36.28
CA LEU A 194 2.84 -12.36 35.83
C LEU A 194 2.29 -11.32 34.83
N SER A 195 2.14 -11.65 33.55
CA SER A 195 1.38 -10.84 32.58
C SER A 195 0.96 -11.64 31.35
N SER A 196 -0.36 -11.71 31.13
CA SER A 196 -1.14 -11.85 29.88
C SER A 196 -0.75 -12.92 28.81
N PRO A 197 -1.72 -13.61 28.17
CA PRO A 197 -1.43 -14.62 27.16
C PRO A 197 -0.78 -14.00 25.91
N GLU A 198 0.52 -14.23 25.72
CA GLU A 198 1.25 -13.75 24.54
C GLU A 198 0.65 -14.34 23.24
N ALA A 199 0.15 -13.47 22.36
CA ALA A 199 -0.31 -13.85 21.04
C ALA A 199 0.85 -13.96 20.04
N LEU A 200 0.79 -14.96 19.15
CA LEU A 200 1.73 -15.10 18.04
C LEU A 200 1.56 -13.96 17.03
N SER A 201 2.66 -13.45 16.46
CA SER A 201 2.62 -12.54 15.31
C SER A 201 1.91 -13.21 14.12
N ALA A 202 1.18 -12.42 13.31
CA ALA A 202 0.44 -12.91 12.15
C ALA A 202 1.32 -13.73 11.18
N PHE A 203 2.56 -13.31 10.93
CA PHE A 203 3.50 -14.06 10.08
C PHE A 203 3.89 -15.41 10.70
N SER A 204 4.15 -15.43 12.01
CA SER A 204 4.48 -16.67 12.71
C SER A 204 3.31 -17.65 12.75
N ALA A 205 2.08 -17.15 12.94
CA ALA A 205 0.86 -17.96 12.85
C ALA A 205 0.64 -18.51 11.43
N PHE A 206 0.92 -17.71 10.39
CA PHE A 206 0.85 -18.14 9.00
C PHE A 206 1.84 -19.28 8.70
N VAL A 207 3.12 -19.11 9.06
CA VAL A 207 4.15 -20.15 8.85
C VAL A 207 3.80 -21.43 9.62
N LEU A 208 3.34 -21.29 10.87
CA LEU A 208 2.92 -22.43 11.67
C LEU A 208 1.72 -23.17 11.05
N GLY A 209 0.76 -22.42 10.51
CA GLY A 209 -0.36 -22.96 9.76
C GLY A 209 0.07 -23.72 8.52
N ALA A 210 1.04 -23.20 7.77
CA ALA A 210 1.60 -23.85 6.58
C ALA A 210 2.32 -25.17 6.93
N VAL A 211 3.17 -25.17 7.95
CA VAL A 211 3.86 -26.38 8.44
C VAL A 211 2.84 -27.43 8.91
N SER A 212 1.83 -27.01 9.66
CA SER A 212 0.80 -27.92 10.17
C SER A 212 -0.03 -28.54 9.05
N LYS A 213 -0.33 -27.75 8.00
CA LYS A 213 -1.02 -28.25 6.79
C LYS A 213 -0.15 -29.25 6.03
N CYS A 214 1.16 -29.03 5.95
CA CYS A 214 2.11 -29.97 5.35
C CYS A 214 2.11 -31.30 6.10
N VAL A 215 2.25 -31.29 7.43
CA VAL A 215 2.21 -32.50 8.26
C VAL A 215 0.90 -33.28 8.07
N ALA A 216 -0.25 -32.60 8.16
CA ALA A 216 -1.54 -33.25 7.96
C ALA A 216 -1.71 -33.84 6.55
N THR A 217 -1.20 -33.15 5.53
CA THR A 217 -1.23 -33.62 4.14
C THR A 217 -0.33 -34.83 3.95
N CYS A 218 0.88 -34.86 4.52
CA CYS A 218 1.77 -36.03 4.43
C CYS A 218 1.14 -37.27 5.06
N VAL A 219 0.53 -37.12 6.24
CA VAL A 219 -0.12 -38.24 6.96
C VAL A 219 -1.32 -38.77 6.17
N THR A 220 -2.09 -37.89 5.55
CA THR A 220 -3.32 -38.28 4.82
C THR A 220 -3.10 -38.52 3.33
N TYR A 221 -1.89 -38.32 2.81
CA TYR A 221 -1.58 -38.41 1.38
C TYR A 221 -2.00 -39.74 0.73
N PRO A 222 -1.76 -40.92 1.34
CA PRO A 222 -2.22 -42.18 0.75
C PRO A 222 -3.73 -42.22 0.54
N ALA A 223 -4.50 -41.73 1.52
CA ALA A 223 -5.95 -41.63 1.42
C ALA A 223 -6.39 -40.60 0.36
N ILE A 224 -5.69 -39.47 0.24
CA ILE A 224 -5.95 -38.47 -0.82
C ILE A 224 -5.74 -39.09 -2.21
N ARG A 225 -4.67 -39.87 -2.40
CA ARG A 225 -4.41 -40.56 -3.66
C ARG A 225 -5.45 -41.63 -3.98
N CYS A 226 -5.81 -42.46 -3.00
CA CYS A 226 -6.86 -43.47 -3.18
C CYS A 226 -8.19 -42.82 -3.59
N LYS A 227 -8.56 -41.70 -2.97
CA LYS A 227 -9.76 -40.94 -3.32
C LYS A 227 -9.76 -40.51 -4.79
N VAL A 228 -8.68 -39.87 -5.25
CA VAL A 228 -8.60 -39.37 -6.64
C VAL A 228 -8.65 -40.50 -7.67
N VAL A 229 -7.97 -41.62 -7.40
CA VAL A 229 -7.99 -42.79 -8.29
C VAL A 229 -9.36 -43.45 -8.34
N ILE A 230 -10.09 -43.50 -7.22
CA ILE A 230 -11.46 -44.05 -7.20
C ILE A 230 -12.46 -43.12 -7.91
N GLN A 231 -12.22 -41.80 -7.88
CA GLN A 231 -13.12 -40.80 -8.48
C GLN A 231 -12.74 -40.39 -9.90
N SER A 232 -11.67 -40.94 -10.50
CA SER A 232 -11.24 -40.59 -11.85
C SER A 232 -12.18 -41.12 -12.93
N ALA A 233 -12.21 -40.45 -14.08
CA ALA A 233 -12.88 -40.96 -15.28
C ALA A 233 -12.23 -42.28 -15.75
N ASP A 234 -13.02 -43.19 -16.33
CA ASP A 234 -12.51 -44.37 -17.03
C ASP A 234 -11.93 -43.95 -18.39
N SER A 235 -10.83 -44.57 -18.82
CA SER A 235 -10.13 -44.21 -20.07
C SER A 235 -10.86 -44.61 -21.35
N ASP A 236 -11.93 -45.43 -21.27
CA ASP A 236 -12.56 -46.08 -22.44
C ASP A 236 -14.08 -45.85 -22.50
N GLU A 237 -14.54 -44.59 -22.49
CA GLU A 237 -15.98 -44.29 -22.67
C GLU A 237 -16.43 -44.18 -24.14
N HIS A 238 -15.57 -44.48 -25.12
CA HIS A 238 -15.92 -44.35 -26.55
C HIS A 238 -15.85 -45.61 -27.42
N GLU A 239 -15.38 -46.76 -26.94
CA GLU A 239 -15.49 -48.02 -27.69
C GLU A 239 -15.90 -49.18 -26.76
N MET A 240 -17.02 -49.83 -27.13
CA MET A 240 -17.61 -51.07 -26.61
C MET A 240 -18.87 -51.00 -25.71
N ASP A 241 -19.63 -52.09 -25.84
CA ASP A 241 -21.07 -52.33 -25.71
C ASP A 241 -21.70 -52.14 -24.30
N ARG A 242 -22.95 -51.67 -24.25
CA ARG A 242 -23.73 -51.32 -23.02
C ARG A 242 -24.39 -52.54 -22.34
N SER A 243 -23.67 -53.63 -22.11
CA SER A 243 -24.32 -54.89 -21.67
C SER A 243 -23.67 -55.65 -20.50
N GLN A 244 -22.77 -55.05 -19.71
CA GLN A 244 -22.32 -55.66 -18.43
C GLN A 244 -22.32 -54.69 -17.24
N PRO A 245 -22.72 -55.13 -16.02
CA PRO A 245 -22.66 -54.31 -14.82
C PRO A 245 -21.20 -54.09 -14.38
N LYS A 246 -20.78 -52.82 -14.32
CA LYS A 246 -19.44 -52.40 -13.89
C LYS A 246 -19.14 -52.86 -12.45
N SER A 247 -17.93 -53.37 -12.19
CA SER A 247 -17.50 -53.80 -10.85
C SER A 247 -17.31 -52.60 -9.91
N ARG A 248 -17.86 -52.68 -8.69
CA ARG A 248 -17.76 -51.63 -7.66
C ARG A 248 -16.30 -51.34 -7.31
N ARG A 249 -15.85 -50.08 -7.46
CA ARG A 249 -14.50 -49.64 -7.09
C ARG A 249 -14.35 -49.67 -5.57
N THR A 250 -13.65 -50.67 -5.04
CA THR A 250 -13.44 -50.83 -3.60
C THR A 250 -12.17 -50.11 -3.13
N VAL A 251 -12.20 -49.60 -1.90
CA VAL A 251 -11.05 -48.99 -1.23
C VAL A 251 -9.88 -49.97 -1.17
N SER A 252 -10.14 -51.24 -0.88
CA SER A 252 -9.14 -52.31 -0.86
C SER A 252 -8.51 -52.53 -2.24
N GLY A 253 -9.29 -52.52 -3.33
CA GLY A 253 -8.76 -52.64 -4.69
C GLY A 253 -7.90 -51.44 -5.11
N ALA A 254 -8.26 -50.23 -4.73
CA ALA A 254 -7.44 -49.04 -4.96
C ALA A 254 -6.12 -49.08 -4.16
N VAL A 255 -6.16 -49.52 -2.90
CA VAL A 255 -4.95 -49.65 -2.07
C VAL A 255 -4.05 -50.77 -2.58
N LEU A 256 -4.58 -51.94 -2.91
CA LEU A 256 -3.82 -53.06 -3.48
C LEU A 256 -3.18 -52.69 -4.83
N SER A 257 -3.91 -52.01 -5.71
CA SER A 257 -3.37 -51.57 -7.00
C SER A 257 -2.31 -50.48 -6.87
N ILE A 258 -2.37 -49.62 -5.85
CA ILE A 258 -1.29 -48.66 -5.55
C ILE A 258 -0.08 -49.40 -4.95
N TRP A 259 -0.32 -50.34 -4.03
CA TRP A 259 0.72 -51.02 -3.26
C TRP A 259 1.51 -52.03 -4.10
N GLN A 260 0.84 -52.89 -4.88
CA GLN A 260 1.49 -53.80 -5.82
C GLN A 260 2.34 -53.04 -6.85
N LYS A 261 1.88 -51.85 -7.30
CA LYS A 261 2.61 -51.02 -8.27
C LYS A 261 3.81 -50.29 -7.66
N GLU A 262 3.79 -49.94 -6.38
CA GLU A 262 4.97 -49.42 -5.67
C GLU A 262 6.04 -50.51 -5.42
N GLU A 263 5.61 -51.78 -5.33
CA GLU A 263 6.49 -52.95 -5.21
C GLU A 263 7.14 -53.32 -6.55
N ASP A 264 6.37 -53.30 -7.65
CA ASP A 264 6.90 -53.50 -9.01
C ASP A 264 7.91 -52.40 -9.42
N HIS A 265 7.67 -51.15 -9.00
CA HIS A 265 8.60 -50.04 -9.24
C HIS A 265 9.92 -50.16 -8.45
N LYS A 266 9.93 -50.91 -7.34
CA LYS A 266 11.14 -51.30 -6.62
C LYS A 266 11.88 -52.44 -7.32
N ASN A 267 11.16 -53.38 -7.95
CA ASN A 267 11.76 -54.49 -8.70
C ASN A 267 12.39 -54.02 -10.02
N ASP A 268 11.77 -53.06 -10.73
CA ASP A 268 12.31 -52.47 -11.98
C ASP A 268 13.56 -51.59 -11.75
N MET A 269 13.71 -51.01 -10.56
CA MET A 269 14.94 -50.31 -10.14
C MET A 269 16.06 -51.26 -9.67
N GLY A 270 15.80 -52.56 -9.54
CA GLY A 270 16.76 -53.55 -9.07
C GLY A 270 17.83 -53.97 -10.09
N ALA A 271 17.72 -53.55 -11.36
CA ALA A 271 18.60 -53.99 -12.44
C ALA A 271 19.65 -52.96 -12.89
N ASN A 272 19.71 -51.76 -12.31
CA ASN A 272 20.79 -50.82 -12.63
C ASN A 272 21.20 -49.95 -11.44
N ASP A 273 22.37 -50.29 -10.93
CA ASP A 273 23.28 -49.49 -10.11
C ASP A 273 22.97 -49.24 -8.62
N ARG A 274 24.03 -49.38 -7.83
CA ARG A 274 24.04 -49.35 -6.36
C ARG A 274 23.96 -47.93 -5.84
N THR A 275 22.79 -47.52 -5.37
CA THR A 275 22.66 -46.46 -4.35
C THR A 275 21.49 -46.78 -3.42
N GLU A 276 21.79 -46.96 -2.14
CA GLU A 276 20.82 -47.08 -1.06
C GLU A 276 19.93 -45.81 -1.00
N GLU A 277 18.70 -45.85 -1.51
CA GLU A 277 17.69 -44.83 -1.22
C GLU A 277 16.27 -45.43 -1.13
N VAL A 278 16.03 -46.27 -0.12
CA VAL A 278 14.66 -46.45 0.41
C VAL A 278 14.55 -45.62 1.68
N PHE A 279 14.49 -44.28 1.55
CA PHE A 279 13.95 -43.32 2.56
C PHE A 279 14.07 -41.83 2.14
N VAL A 280 14.03 -41.48 0.85
CA VAL A 280 14.39 -40.11 0.38
C VAL A 280 13.23 -39.23 -0.10
N LEU A 281 12.00 -39.75 -0.20
CA LEU A 281 10.83 -38.88 -0.46
C LEU A 281 10.39 -38.01 0.73
N HIS A 282 10.91 -38.25 1.94
CA HIS A 282 10.67 -37.38 3.10
C HIS A 282 11.76 -36.33 3.33
N LYS A 283 12.90 -36.41 2.64
CA LYS A 283 14.04 -35.51 2.87
C LYS A 283 14.23 -34.49 1.76
N ASN A 284 13.92 -34.78 0.49
CA ASN A 284 14.23 -33.86 -0.62
C ASN A 284 13.20 -32.76 -0.86
N GLN A 285 11.89 -32.98 -0.63
CA GLN A 285 10.93 -31.86 -0.65
C GLN A 285 11.10 -30.93 0.55
N VAL A 286 11.51 -31.46 1.70
CA VAL A 286 11.84 -30.65 2.89
C VAL A 286 13.21 -29.97 2.74
N LYS A 287 14.21 -30.61 2.11
CA LYS A 287 15.54 -30.01 1.83
C LYS A 287 15.52 -28.97 0.71
N GLU A 288 14.67 -29.09 -0.32
CA GLU A 288 14.53 -28.03 -1.33
C GLU A 288 13.77 -26.83 -0.79
N PHE A 289 12.74 -27.05 0.04
CA PHE A 289 12.01 -25.95 0.67
C PHE A 289 12.84 -25.29 1.80
N LEU A 290 13.66 -26.04 2.53
CA LEU A 290 14.63 -25.50 3.51
C LEU A 290 15.91 -24.91 2.87
N LYS A 291 16.10 -25.05 1.55
CA LYS A 291 17.20 -24.39 0.81
C LYS A 291 16.83 -22.99 0.31
N VAL A 292 15.59 -22.55 0.47
CA VAL A 292 15.18 -21.16 0.25
C VAL A 292 15.20 -20.41 1.60
N SER A 293 16.42 -20.17 2.08
CA SER A 293 16.86 -19.35 3.25
C SER A 293 16.49 -19.84 4.66
N PRO A 294 17.44 -19.85 5.64
CA PRO A 294 18.52 -18.87 5.78
C PRO A 294 19.94 -19.47 5.81
N LYS A 295 20.85 -18.90 5.02
CA LYS A 295 22.29 -18.88 5.38
C LYS A 295 22.49 -17.81 6.45
N ILE A 296 22.21 -18.17 7.69
CA ILE A 296 22.78 -17.55 8.90
C ILE A 296 23.27 -18.70 9.76
N SER A 297 24.50 -18.59 10.26
CA SER A 297 25.21 -19.50 11.20
C SER A 297 26.28 -20.40 10.56
N HIS A 298 27.34 -19.77 10.04
CA HIS A 298 28.70 -20.11 10.46
C HIS A 298 29.53 -18.82 10.40
N MET A 299 29.59 -18.12 11.53
CA MET A 299 30.64 -17.15 11.82
C MET A 299 31.02 -17.33 13.28
N ALA A 300 32.28 -17.71 13.47
CA ALA A 300 32.98 -17.51 14.72
C ALA A 300 32.99 -16.01 15.02
N ILE A 301 32.83 -15.69 16.31
CA ILE A 301 32.99 -14.34 16.84
C ILE A 301 34.45 -13.94 16.65
N ALA A 302 34.70 -12.94 15.81
CA ALA A 302 35.92 -12.14 15.84
C ALA A 302 35.54 -10.73 16.35
N ALA A 303 36.34 -10.21 17.26
CA ALA A 303 36.02 -9.11 18.17
C ALA A 303 36.26 -7.72 17.54
N ASP A 304 35.69 -7.43 16.36
CA ASP A 304 35.97 -6.18 15.64
C ASP A 304 35.12 -6.06 14.36
N GLY A 305 33.80 -5.98 14.54
CA GLY A 305 32.81 -6.00 13.46
C GLY A 305 33.03 -4.97 12.34
N ARG A 306 33.22 -5.47 11.11
CA ARG A 306 32.89 -4.88 9.79
C ARG A 306 33.18 -5.93 8.68
N ILE A 307 32.26 -6.17 7.74
CA ILE A 307 32.59 -6.84 6.45
C ILE A 307 31.79 -6.24 5.28
N ALA A 308 32.50 -5.92 4.20
CA ALA A 308 32.06 -5.55 2.85
C ALA A 308 32.00 -6.79 1.93
N LEU A 309 31.18 -6.77 0.87
CA LEU A 309 31.00 -7.88 -0.07
C LEU A 309 31.95 -7.77 -1.28
N SER A 310 32.79 -8.80 -1.44
CA SER A 310 33.62 -9.06 -2.63
C SER A 310 32.87 -9.96 -3.62
N ALA A 311 32.93 -9.61 -4.90
CA ALA A 311 32.45 -10.41 -6.02
C ALA A 311 33.64 -11.12 -6.72
N ALA A 312 33.48 -12.41 -6.98
CA ALA A 312 34.25 -13.19 -7.95
C ALA A 312 33.26 -14.21 -8.57
N GLY A 313 33.18 -14.49 -9.86
CA GLY A 313 34.01 -14.12 -11.01
C GLY A 313 33.96 -15.31 -11.99
N ALA A 314 33.66 -15.08 -13.27
CA ALA A 314 34.02 -15.97 -14.38
C ALA A 314 33.81 -15.27 -15.74
N GLN A 315 34.89 -14.67 -16.27
CA GLN A 315 35.10 -14.52 -17.72
C GLN A 315 36.56 -14.86 -18.04
N ARG A 316 36.76 -15.48 -19.20
CA ARG A 316 37.99 -16.12 -19.69
C ARG A 316 39.05 -15.10 -20.12
N SER A 317 40.28 -15.35 -19.64
CA SER A 317 41.61 -15.24 -20.29
C SER A 317 41.84 -14.24 -21.44
N MET A 318 42.73 -13.26 -21.20
CA MET A 318 44.00 -13.09 -21.94
C MET A 318 45.02 -12.27 -21.13
N ALA A 319 46.31 -12.45 -21.46
CA ALA A 319 47.53 -12.30 -20.66
C ALA A 319 48.03 -10.86 -20.32
N PRO A 320 49.05 -10.70 -19.44
CA PRO A 320 49.30 -9.47 -18.65
C PRO A 320 50.49 -8.62 -19.13
N PHE A 321 50.53 -7.35 -18.73
CA PHE A 321 51.77 -6.60 -18.50
C PHE A 321 51.63 -5.62 -17.30
N SER A 322 52.76 -5.45 -16.63
CA SER A 322 53.06 -4.93 -15.29
C SER A 322 52.98 -3.40 -15.09
N GLY A 323 52.76 -2.96 -13.84
CA GLY A 323 53.50 -1.81 -13.29
C GLY A 323 52.76 -0.82 -12.36
N VAL A 324 53.11 -0.90 -11.06
CA VAL A 324 53.30 0.22 -10.11
C VAL A 324 52.10 0.80 -9.33
N ASN A 325 52.35 0.90 -8.02
CA ASN A 325 51.55 1.37 -6.89
C ASN A 325 51.06 2.82 -6.94
N GLY A 326 49.87 3.07 -6.38
CA GLY A 326 49.42 4.38 -5.93
C GLY A 326 48.09 4.33 -5.19
N LYS A 327 48.12 4.49 -3.86
CA LYS A 327 46.95 4.87 -3.05
C LYS A 327 46.60 6.33 -3.34
N HIS A 328 45.32 6.67 -3.51
CA HIS A 328 44.74 7.86 -2.87
C HIS A 328 43.20 7.90 -2.94
N VAL A 329 42.67 8.46 -1.84
CA VAL A 329 41.34 8.97 -1.56
C VAL A 329 40.81 9.88 -2.69
N ASN A 330 39.49 9.90 -2.95
CA ASN A 330 38.87 11.05 -3.62
C ASN A 330 37.45 11.34 -3.12
N PHE A 331 37.28 12.57 -2.63
CA PHE A 331 36.03 13.28 -2.37
C PHE A 331 35.58 14.02 -3.62
N CYS A 332 34.27 14.25 -3.74
CA CYS A 332 33.64 15.16 -4.68
C CYS A 332 34.10 16.62 -4.47
N ASN A 333 34.32 17.37 -5.56
CA ASN A 333 33.49 18.52 -5.97
C ASN A 333 34.24 19.47 -6.93
N GLY A 334 33.47 20.01 -7.88
CA GLY A 334 33.34 21.46 -8.02
C GLY A 334 34.31 22.18 -8.96
N GLN A 335 33.91 22.30 -10.22
CA GLN A 335 34.24 23.47 -11.03
C GLN A 335 33.20 24.57 -10.77
N MET A 336 33.65 25.75 -10.36
CA MET A 336 33.09 27.03 -10.81
C MET A 336 34.14 28.14 -10.68
N MET A 337 34.43 28.76 -11.83
CA MET A 337 34.94 30.14 -11.96
C MET A 337 34.00 31.09 -11.18
N GLY A 338 34.42 32.20 -10.59
CA GLY A 338 35.51 33.10 -10.91
C GLY A 338 34.92 34.50 -11.08
N MET A 339 34.80 35.27 -9.99
CA MET A 339 34.67 36.73 -10.05
C MET A 339 35.47 37.37 -8.92
N LYS A 340 36.30 38.34 -9.32
CA LYS A 340 37.24 39.13 -8.50
C LYS A 340 36.51 40.11 -7.60
N LEU A 341 36.96 40.23 -6.36
CA LEU A 341 36.90 41.48 -5.59
C LEU A 341 38.26 41.66 -4.87
N LYS A 342 38.90 42.80 -5.15
CA LYS A 342 40.17 43.25 -4.59
C LYS A 342 39.93 44.02 -3.30
N LEU A 343 40.68 43.74 -2.24
CA LEU A 343 41.07 44.68 -1.16
C LEU A 343 42.29 44.08 -0.45
N ALA A 344 43.50 44.51 -0.80
CA ALA A 344 44.28 45.59 -0.16
C ALA A 344 45.14 45.07 1.02
N ASN A 345 46.42 44.85 0.71
CA ASN A 345 47.50 44.56 1.65
C ASN A 345 47.91 45.81 2.43
N SER A 346 48.19 45.68 3.73
CA SER A 346 49.15 46.55 4.42
C SER A 346 50.05 45.71 5.35
N SER A 347 51.23 45.44 4.79
CA SER A 347 52.56 45.19 5.36
C SER A 347 52.77 45.16 6.88
N LEU A 348 53.31 44.02 7.34
CA LEU A 348 54.13 43.89 8.55
C LEU A 348 55.58 44.33 8.28
N GLN A 349 56.09 45.23 9.11
CA GLN A 349 57.51 45.60 9.18
C GLN A 349 58.08 45.12 10.52
N LYS A 350 59.12 44.29 10.49
CA LYS A 350 59.92 43.88 11.65
C LYS A 350 60.92 44.98 12.01
N ARG A 351 61.08 45.27 13.31
CA ARG A 351 62.36 45.72 13.89
C ARG A 351 62.44 45.41 15.39
N ASN A 352 63.68 45.41 15.85
CA ASN A 352 64.31 44.59 16.88
C ASN A 352 64.33 45.23 18.29
N ASP A 353 64.61 44.33 19.24
CA ASP A 353 65.47 44.45 20.42
C ASP A 353 65.02 45.08 21.76
N ASP A 354 65.30 44.26 22.78
CA ASP A 354 65.88 44.53 24.09
C ASP A 354 65.04 44.59 25.39
N ASN A 355 65.41 43.60 26.23
CA ASN A 355 65.65 43.62 27.68
C ASN A 355 64.53 43.37 28.71
N ALA A 356 64.76 42.24 29.40
CA ALA A 356 64.74 42.05 30.84
C ALA A 356 63.45 41.58 31.55
N VAL A 357 63.49 40.29 31.91
CA VAL A 357 63.18 39.70 33.23
C VAL A 357 61.87 40.11 33.91
N ARG A 358 60.89 39.20 33.93
CA ARG A 358 60.27 38.69 35.18
C ARG A 358 59.24 37.57 34.95
N THR A 359 59.44 36.49 35.70
CA THR A 359 58.44 35.64 36.36
C THR A 359 57.37 34.96 35.49
N ARG A 360 57.56 33.64 35.26
CA ARG A 360 56.46 32.72 34.93
C ARG A 360 55.43 32.74 36.07
N VAL A 361 54.24 33.28 35.78
CA VAL A 361 53.02 32.98 36.54
C VAL A 361 52.12 32.18 35.60
N HIS A 362 51.88 30.92 35.95
CA HIS A 362 50.76 30.17 35.40
C HIS A 362 49.47 30.88 35.82
N MET A 363 48.68 31.34 34.86
CA MET A 363 47.27 31.66 35.05
C MET A 363 46.46 30.89 34.01
N SER A 364 45.82 29.84 34.49
CA SER A 364 44.76 29.10 33.81
C SER A 364 43.60 30.03 33.53
N LEU A 365 43.26 30.26 32.26
CA LEU A 365 41.96 30.79 31.86
C LEU A 365 41.07 29.60 31.46
N THR A 366 40.57 28.91 32.47
CA THR A 366 39.35 28.10 32.36
C THR A 366 38.17 29.01 32.70
N ALA A 367 37.62 29.68 31.69
CA ALA A 367 36.30 30.29 31.76
C ALA A 367 35.68 30.32 30.35
N GLU A 368 34.39 29.97 30.30
CA GLU A 368 33.44 30.16 29.18
C GLU A 368 33.24 29.06 28.11
N VAL A 369 33.70 27.82 28.30
CA VAL A 369 33.20 26.70 27.46
C VAL A 369 31.93 26.06 28.03
N ALA A 370 31.76 26.06 29.36
CA ALA A 370 30.63 25.42 30.05
C ALA A 370 29.30 26.22 29.95
N GLY A 371 29.38 27.53 29.74
CA GLY A 371 28.21 28.40 29.57
C GLY A 371 27.56 28.23 28.21
N GLU A 372 28.37 28.20 27.13
CA GLU A 372 27.88 27.97 25.76
C GLU A 372 27.34 26.55 25.56
N THR A 373 27.91 25.53 26.21
CA THR A 373 27.35 24.17 26.16
C THR A 373 26.02 24.09 26.91
N LYS A 374 25.89 24.66 28.11
CA LYS A 374 24.60 24.72 28.82
C LYS A 374 23.53 25.53 28.09
N LEU A 375 23.90 26.64 27.45
CA LEU A 375 22.98 27.43 26.63
C LEU A 375 22.54 26.66 25.38
N ARG A 376 23.47 25.97 24.70
CA ARG A 376 23.13 25.08 23.58
C ARG A 376 22.29 23.89 24.02
N ASP A 377 22.56 23.30 25.19
CA ASP A 377 21.79 22.19 25.73
C ASP A 377 20.36 22.64 26.11
N LEU A 378 20.20 23.83 26.72
CA LEU A 378 18.89 24.44 27.01
C LEU A 378 18.14 24.90 25.75
N GLU A 379 18.84 25.37 24.72
CA GLU A 379 18.25 25.70 23.40
C GLU A 379 17.89 24.43 22.60
N MET A 380 18.68 23.37 22.71
CA MET A 380 18.39 22.05 22.13
C MET A 380 17.21 21.38 22.82
N GLU A 381 17.09 21.48 24.14
CA GLU A 381 15.94 20.99 24.91
C GLU A 381 14.65 21.73 24.50
N LYS A 382 14.72 23.04 24.22
CA LYS A 382 13.59 23.83 23.68
C LYS A 382 13.15 23.41 22.27
N ARG A 383 14.04 22.81 21.47
CA ARG A 383 13.83 22.49 20.05
C ARG A 383 13.71 21.00 19.75
N ASP A 384 13.48 20.12 20.73
CA ASP A 384 13.40 18.68 20.44
C ASP A 384 12.17 18.32 19.60
N PRO A 385 12.30 18.01 18.30
CA PRO A 385 11.16 17.71 17.44
C PRO A 385 10.55 16.33 17.75
N ARG A 386 11.23 15.47 18.52
CA ARG A 386 10.74 14.13 18.90
C ARG A 386 9.55 14.22 19.86
N THR A 387 9.41 15.36 20.54
CA THR A 387 8.29 15.66 21.45
C THR A 387 7.05 16.17 20.73
N VAL A 388 7.11 16.30 19.39
CA VAL A 388 6.02 16.79 18.54
C VAL A 388 5.49 15.66 17.67
N VAL A 389 4.16 15.57 17.56
CA VAL A 389 3.50 14.72 16.57
C VAL A 389 2.65 15.57 15.63
N ALA A 390 2.75 15.30 14.33
CA ALA A 390 1.92 15.94 13.33
C ALA A 390 0.73 15.05 12.95
N ILE A 391 -0.46 15.64 12.89
CA ILE A 391 -1.66 15.03 12.35
C ILE A 391 -2.08 15.81 11.12
N ILE A 392 -1.97 15.17 9.97
CA ILE A 392 -2.41 15.71 8.69
C ILE A 392 -3.85 15.25 8.45
N LEU A 393 -4.74 16.23 8.39
CA LEU A 393 -6.14 16.04 8.06
C LEU A 393 -6.28 15.97 6.55
N GLY A 394 -6.39 14.74 6.03
CA GLY A 394 -6.55 14.49 4.60
C GLY A 394 -7.92 14.85 4.03
N GLY A 395 -8.81 15.38 4.86
CA GLY A 395 -10.17 15.80 4.47
C GLY A 395 -11.17 14.66 4.40
N GLY A 396 -12.44 15.04 4.28
CA GLY A 396 -13.58 14.12 4.17
C GLY A 396 -13.79 13.60 2.74
N ALA A 397 -15.04 13.55 2.28
CA ALA A 397 -15.40 13.07 0.93
C ALA A 397 -14.77 13.85 -0.24
N GLY A 398 -14.18 15.03 0.02
CA GLY A 398 -13.45 15.80 -1.00
C GLY A 398 -14.33 16.38 -2.10
N THR A 399 -15.59 16.70 -1.79
CA THR A 399 -16.62 17.14 -2.75
C THR A 399 -16.25 18.43 -3.49
N ARG A 400 -15.55 19.38 -2.84
CA ARG A 400 -15.10 20.65 -3.44
C ARG A 400 -14.06 20.48 -4.56
N LEU A 401 -13.31 19.38 -4.58
CA LEU A 401 -12.36 19.02 -5.66
C LEU A 401 -12.91 17.94 -6.59
N PHE A 402 -14.20 17.63 -6.51
CA PHE A 402 -14.82 16.74 -7.48
C PHE A 402 -14.77 17.40 -8.88
N PRO A 403 -14.38 16.68 -9.95
CA PRO A 403 -14.24 15.22 -10.06
C PRO A 403 -12.84 14.64 -9.77
N LEU A 404 -11.83 15.46 -9.43
CA LEU A 404 -10.46 14.98 -9.18
C LEU A 404 -10.37 13.98 -8.02
N THR A 405 -11.31 14.04 -7.08
CA THR A 405 -11.43 13.17 -5.89
C THR A 405 -12.33 11.95 -6.11
N LYS A 406 -12.94 11.77 -7.30
CA LYS A 406 -13.91 10.69 -7.58
C LYS A 406 -13.38 9.29 -7.25
N ARG A 407 -12.11 9.01 -7.53
CA ARG A 407 -11.47 7.69 -7.31
C ARG A 407 -10.18 7.77 -6.49
N ARG A 408 -9.92 8.87 -5.78
CA ARG A 408 -8.70 9.07 -4.98
C ARG A 408 -9.01 9.94 -3.75
N ALA A 409 -8.28 9.72 -2.67
CA ALA A 409 -8.31 10.63 -1.53
C ALA A 409 -7.84 12.04 -1.95
N LYS A 410 -8.39 13.09 -1.31
CA LYS A 410 -7.96 14.48 -1.54
C LYS A 410 -6.43 14.64 -1.49
N PRO A 411 -5.70 14.11 -0.49
CA PRO A 411 -4.25 14.30 -0.39
C PRO A 411 -3.46 13.61 -1.52
N ALA A 412 -4.10 12.68 -2.25
CA ALA A 412 -3.50 11.98 -3.37
C ALA A 412 -3.72 12.68 -4.73
N VAL A 413 -4.40 13.82 -4.76
CA VAL A 413 -4.58 14.63 -5.98
C VAL A 413 -3.19 15.12 -6.45
N PRO A 414 -2.79 14.85 -7.71
CA PRO A 414 -1.54 15.35 -8.28
C PRO A 414 -1.54 16.87 -8.40
N MET A 415 -0.37 17.50 -8.25
CA MET A 415 -0.18 18.95 -8.38
C MET A 415 1.24 19.26 -8.86
N GLY A 416 1.47 20.47 -9.38
CA GLY A 416 2.80 20.98 -9.73
C GLY A 416 3.57 20.07 -10.69
N GLY A 417 2.85 19.36 -11.57
CA GLY A 417 3.39 18.44 -12.58
C GLY A 417 3.90 17.08 -12.05
N ALA A 418 4.55 17.05 -10.88
CA ALA A 418 5.18 15.83 -10.35
C ALA A 418 4.77 15.47 -8.91
N TYR A 419 4.17 16.39 -8.16
CA TYR A 419 3.88 16.26 -6.74
C TYR A 419 2.43 15.81 -6.49
N ARG A 420 2.08 15.67 -5.22
CA ARG A 420 0.71 15.50 -4.74
C ARG A 420 0.44 16.44 -3.57
N LEU A 421 -0.82 16.75 -3.29
CA LEU A 421 -1.19 17.64 -2.17
C LEU A 421 -0.51 17.24 -0.85
N ILE A 422 -0.46 15.94 -0.52
CA ILE A 422 0.17 15.43 0.70
C ILE A 422 1.67 15.74 0.80
N ASP A 423 2.36 15.97 -0.32
CA ASP A 423 3.80 16.21 -0.33
C ASP A 423 4.17 17.53 0.36
N VAL A 424 3.29 18.53 0.35
CA VAL A 424 3.51 19.83 0.98
C VAL A 424 3.62 19.69 2.51
N PRO A 425 2.58 19.25 3.25
CA PRO A 425 2.67 19.13 4.70
C PRO A 425 3.70 18.08 5.14
N MET A 426 3.88 16.98 4.38
CA MET A 426 4.91 15.98 4.67
C MET A 426 6.32 16.56 4.59
N SER A 427 6.60 17.35 3.55
CA SER A 427 7.93 17.95 3.38
C SER A 427 8.20 19.02 4.42
N ASN A 428 7.20 19.81 4.78
CA ASN A 428 7.33 20.77 5.88
C ASN A 428 7.61 20.04 7.21
N CYS A 429 6.96 18.91 7.51
CA CYS A 429 7.29 18.09 8.69
C CYS A 429 8.75 17.62 8.67
N ILE A 430 9.20 17.05 7.55
CA ILE A 430 10.57 16.55 7.38
C ILE A 430 11.60 17.67 7.55
N ASN A 431 11.37 18.80 6.88
CA ASN A 431 12.28 19.96 6.93
C ASN A 431 12.29 20.61 8.31
N SER A 432 11.25 20.41 9.12
CA SER A 432 11.17 20.83 10.52
C SER A 432 11.71 19.77 11.51
N GLY A 433 12.19 18.62 11.02
CA GLY A 433 12.67 17.51 11.86
C GLY A 433 11.57 16.70 12.54
N ILE A 434 10.30 16.96 12.26
CA ILE A 434 9.15 16.25 12.84
C ILE A 434 8.97 14.92 12.12
N ASN A 435 9.30 13.83 12.81
CA ASN A 435 9.33 12.48 12.26
C ASN A 435 8.16 11.58 12.70
N LYS A 436 7.23 12.06 13.55
CA LYS A 436 6.03 11.33 13.97
C LYS A 436 4.82 11.94 13.28
N VAL A 437 4.27 11.26 12.27
CA VAL A 437 3.19 11.79 11.42
C VAL A 437 2.05 10.78 11.28
N TYR A 438 0.84 11.23 11.61
CA TYR A 438 -0.41 10.53 11.32
C TYR A 438 -1.16 11.24 10.19
N ILE A 439 -1.69 10.47 9.24
CA ILE A 439 -2.47 11.01 8.12
C ILE A 439 -3.89 10.44 8.21
N LEU A 440 -4.85 11.30 8.55
CA LEU A 440 -6.26 10.89 8.65
C LEU A 440 -6.95 11.03 7.30
N THR A 441 -7.58 9.97 6.80
CA THR A 441 -8.31 10.00 5.52
C THR A 441 -9.59 9.17 5.59
N GLN A 442 -10.67 9.62 4.98
CA GLN A 442 -11.93 8.86 5.01
C GLN A 442 -12.08 7.87 3.84
N PHE A 443 -11.62 8.23 2.64
CA PHE A 443 -11.94 7.49 1.40
C PHE A 443 -10.71 7.22 0.53
N ASN A 444 -10.80 6.19 -0.33
CA ASN A 444 -9.94 6.00 -1.50
C ASN A 444 -8.40 6.07 -1.22
N SER A 445 -7.94 5.40 -0.16
CA SER A 445 -6.56 5.48 0.35
C SER A 445 -5.51 4.69 -0.44
N ALA A 446 -5.89 3.80 -1.38
CA ALA A 446 -4.92 2.93 -2.06
C ALA A 446 -3.82 3.70 -2.84
N SER A 447 -4.19 4.75 -3.58
CA SER A 447 -3.22 5.60 -4.29
C SER A 447 -2.34 6.39 -3.32
N LEU A 448 -2.91 6.84 -2.20
CA LEU A 448 -2.21 7.57 -1.15
C LEU A 448 -1.17 6.68 -0.46
N ASN A 449 -1.60 5.53 0.05
CA ASN A 449 -0.74 4.53 0.70
C ASN A 449 0.43 4.13 -0.19
N ARG A 450 0.17 3.86 -1.48
CA ARG A 450 1.22 3.51 -2.45
C ARG A 450 2.22 4.65 -2.66
N HIS A 451 1.78 5.90 -2.65
CA HIS A 451 2.68 7.05 -2.79
C HIS A 451 3.52 7.25 -1.54
N LEU A 452 2.91 7.23 -0.36
CA LEU A 452 3.61 7.37 0.91
C LEU A 452 4.64 6.25 1.12
N ALA A 453 4.26 5.00 0.84
CA ALA A 453 5.15 3.85 0.93
C ALA A 453 6.32 3.87 -0.06
N ARG A 454 6.30 4.72 -1.08
CA ARG A 454 7.41 4.93 -2.02
C ARG A 454 8.23 6.18 -1.72
N ALA A 455 7.56 7.25 -1.29
CA ALA A 455 8.17 8.56 -1.09
C ALA A 455 8.81 8.69 0.31
N TYR A 456 8.16 8.12 1.33
CA TYR A 456 8.48 8.35 2.74
C TYR A 456 8.77 7.05 3.51
N ASN A 457 9.13 5.98 2.80
CA ASN A 457 9.44 4.70 3.41
C ASN A 457 10.95 4.56 3.69
N PHE A 458 11.23 4.08 4.89
CA PHE A 458 12.49 4.19 5.66
C PHE A 458 13.77 3.64 4.99
N GLY A 459 13.65 2.90 3.89
CA GLY A 459 14.80 2.29 3.19
C GLY A 459 15.40 3.12 2.06
N SER A 460 14.79 4.24 1.65
CA SER A 460 15.09 4.90 0.35
C SER A 460 15.77 6.28 0.41
N GLY A 461 16.22 6.71 1.59
CA GLY A 461 17.10 7.89 1.75
C GLY A 461 16.52 9.07 2.52
N VAL A 462 15.29 8.98 3.05
CA VAL A 462 14.77 9.88 4.09
C VAL A 462 14.67 9.08 5.39
N THR A 463 15.71 9.15 6.22
CA THR A 463 15.80 8.37 7.45
C THR A 463 14.95 9.02 8.53
N PHE A 464 13.72 8.55 8.71
CA PHE A 464 12.82 8.98 9.77
C PHE A 464 13.21 8.45 11.18
N GLY A 465 14.39 7.83 11.35
CA GLY A 465 14.86 7.35 12.66
C GLY A 465 13.85 6.40 13.34
N ASP A 466 13.46 6.75 14.56
CA ASP A 466 12.42 6.12 15.39
C ASP A 466 10.98 6.60 15.06
N GLY A 467 10.85 7.52 14.12
CA GLY A 467 9.60 8.12 13.67
C GLY A 467 8.74 7.19 12.81
N TYR A 468 7.55 7.66 12.44
CA TYR A 468 6.59 6.92 11.62
C TYR A 468 5.71 7.84 10.78
N VAL A 469 5.25 7.30 9.65
CA VAL A 469 4.24 7.90 8.78
C VAL A 469 3.12 6.89 8.62
N GLU A 470 2.07 7.02 9.43
CA GLU A 470 0.95 6.07 9.47
C GLU A 470 -0.32 6.70 8.89
N VAL A 471 -0.94 6.01 7.94
CA VAL A 471 -2.24 6.42 7.37
C VAL A 471 -3.36 5.75 8.14
N LEU A 472 -4.23 6.56 8.73
CA LEU A 472 -5.37 6.13 9.51
C LEU A 472 -6.63 6.40 8.69
N ALA A 473 -7.15 5.31 8.13
CA ALA A 473 -8.40 5.36 7.38
C ALA A 473 -9.59 5.13 8.31
N ALA A 474 -10.68 5.88 8.13
CA ALA A 474 -11.95 5.53 8.76
C ALA A 474 -12.34 4.11 8.32
N THR A 475 -12.38 3.15 9.25
CA THR A 475 -12.90 1.81 8.97
C THR A 475 -14.35 1.73 9.42
N GLN A 476 -15.23 1.12 8.62
CA GLN A 476 -16.54 0.70 9.12
C GLN A 476 -16.34 -0.39 10.18
N THR A 477 -16.38 -0.01 11.45
CA THR A 477 -16.43 -0.96 12.57
C THR A 477 -17.88 -1.45 12.76
N PRO A 478 -18.10 -2.70 13.19
CA PRO A 478 -19.43 -3.15 13.59
C PRO A 478 -19.95 -2.34 14.79
N GLY A 479 -21.23 -1.94 14.77
CA GLY A 479 -21.88 -1.15 15.83
C GLY A 479 -22.39 0.23 15.36
N GLU A 480 -23.10 0.96 16.22
CA GLU A 480 -23.64 2.29 15.91
C GLU A 480 -22.52 3.33 15.72
N ALA A 481 -21.43 3.24 16.50
CA ALA A 481 -20.27 4.13 16.37
C ALA A 481 -19.46 3.90 15.08
N GLY A 482 -19.38 2.66 14.57
CA GLY A 482 -18.63 2.34 13.36
C GLY A 482 -19.40 2.54 12.05
N LYS A 483 -20.68 2.97 12.12
CA LYS A 483 -21.45 3.47 10.98
C LYS A 483 -21.17 4.94 10.66
N ASN A 484 -20.49 5.66 11.55
CA ASN A 484 -20.30 7.11 11.44
C ASN A 484 -18.97 7.42 10.74
N TRP A 485 -19.05 7.80 9.46
CA TRP A 485 -18.00 8.52 8.74
C TRP A 485 -17.54 9.75 9.54
N PHE A 486 -16.29 10.23 9.40
CA PHE A 486 -15.91 11.42 10.19
C PHE A 486 -16.83 12.58 9.83
N GLN A 487 -17.44 13.16 10.86
CA GLN A 487 -18.40 14.25 10.71
C GLN A 487 -17.70 15.59 10.47
N GLY A 488 -16.42 15.69 10.84
CA GLY A 488 -15.58 16.87 10.62
C GLY A 488 -14.13 16.64 11.03
N THR A 489 -13.35 17.73 11.09
CA THR A 489 -11.92 17.71 11.38
C THR A 489 -11.60 17.29 12.82
N ALA A 490 -12.36 17.78 13.81
CA ALA A 490 -12.19 17.43 15.21
C ALA A 490 -12.69 16.02 15.51
N ASP A 491 -13.79 15.60 14.88
CA ASP A 491 -14.30 14.23 14.98
C ASP A 491 -13.28 13.20 14.47
N ALA A 492 -12.59 13.49 13.36
CA ALA A 492 -11.54 12.63 12.83
C ALA A 492 -10.43 12.37 13.87
N VAL A 493 -9.92 13.42 14.53
CA VAL A 493 -8.88 13.27 15.56
C VAL A 493 -9.44 12.56 16.81
N ARG A 494 -10.68 12.89 17.20
CA ARG A 494 -11.37 12.28 18.35
C ARG A 494 -11.52 10.76 18.18
N GLN A 495 -11.84 10.25 16.99
CA GLN A 495 -11.94 8.81 16.75
C GLN A 495 -10.61 8.05 16.94
N PHE A 496 -9.47 8.74 16.77
CA PHE A 496 -8.13 8.15 16.92
C PHE A 496 -7.38 8.64 18.16
N HIS A 497 -8.06 9.27 19.13
CA HIS A 497 -7.40 9.83 20.31
C HIS A 497 -6.62 8.78 21.13
N TRP A 498 -7.02 7.51 21.08
CA TRP A 498 -6.35 6.39 21.75
C TRP A 498 -4.90 6.19 21.27
N LEU A 499 -4.51 6.70 20.10
CA LEU A 499 -3.12 6.66 19.62
C LEU A 499 -2.19 7.53 20.47
N PHE A 500 -2.73 8.55 21.13
CA PHE A 500 -1.97 9.38 22.05
C PHE A 500 -1.70 8.67 23.40
N GLU A 501 -2.42 7.57 23.67
CA GLU A 501 -2.23 6.71 24.85
C GLU A 501 -1.21 5.57 24.59
N ASP A 502 -0.80 5.36 23.34
CA ASP A 502 0.23 4.38 22.96
C ASP A 502 1.55 4.67 23.71
N PRO A 503 2.24 3.66 24.24
CA PRO A 503 3.59 3.82 24.80
C PRO A 503 4.57 4.59 23.89
N ARG A 504 4.44 4.46 22.56
CA ARG A 504 5.24 5.19 21.55
C ARG A 504 4.99 6.71 21.56
N SER A 505 3.86 7.12 22.13
CA SER A 505 3.37 8.49 22.18
C SER A 505 3.57 9.14 23.55
N LYS A 506 4.28 8.49 24.48
CA LYS A 506 4.49 9.00 25.84
C LYS A 506 5.31 10.29 25.88
N ASP A 507 6.34 10.38 25.06
CA ASP A 507 7.26 11.53 25.03
C ASP A 507 6.70 12.71 24.21
N ILE A 508 5.46 12.63 23.73
CA ILE A 508 4.82 13.69 22.96
C ILE A 508 4.22 14.71 23.93
N GLU A 509 4.61 15.96 23.77
CA GLU A 509 4.10 17.12 24.52
C GLU A 509 3.14 17.96 23.67
N ASP A 510 3.46 18.13 22.38
CA ASP A 510 2.71 18.99 21.47
C ASP A 510 2.16 18.21 20.28
N VAL A 511 0.93 18.56 19.89
CA VAL A 511 0.24 18.00 18.73
C VAL A 511 0.03 19.10 17.70
N LEU A 512 0.65 18.93 16.53
CA LEU A 512 0.53 19.80 15.37
C LEU A 512 -0.59 19.29 14.46
N ILE A 513 -1.66 20.07 14.29
CA ILE A 513 -2.76 19.77 13.37
C ILE A 513 -2.54 20.53 12.06
N LEU A 514 -2.51 19.79 10.95
CA LEU A 514 -2.21 20.32 9.61
C LEU A 514 -3.33 20.00 8.64
N SER A 515 -3.64 20.94 7.75
CA SER A 515 -4.48 20.65 6.58
C SER A 515 -3.69 19.97 5.46
N GLY A 516 -4.33 19.03 4.77
CA GLY A 516 -3.73 18.24 3.69
C GLY A 516 -3.84 18.83 2.28
N ASP A 517 -4.32 20.06 2.13
CA ASP A 517 -4.77 20.68 0.87
C ASP A 517 -4.40 22.16 0.72
N HIS A 518 -3.40 22.64 1.45
CA HIS A 518 -2.87 24.00 1.31
C HIS A 518 -1.50 23.98 0.64
N LEU A 519 -1.20 25.02 -0.14
CA LEU A 519 0.13 25.20 -0.75
C LEU A 519 0.89 26.29 -0.01
N TYR A 520 1.98 25.91 0.67
CA TYR A 520 2.83 26.81 1.44
C TYR A 520 4.15 26.12 1.85
N ARG A 521 5.14 26.89 2.28
CA ARG A 521 6.36 26.38 2.92
C ARG A 521 6.46 26.98 4.33
N MET A 522 6.64 26.15 5.34
CA MET A 522 6.71 26.60 6.73
C MET A 522 7.66 25.71 7.54
N ASP A 523 8.44 26.34 8.41
CA ASP A 523 9.16 25.66 9.48
C ASP A 523 8.24 25.54 10.70
N TYR A 524 7.77 24.32 10.96
CA TYR A 524 6.87 24.09 12.08
C TYR A 524 7.57 24.18 13.43
N MET A 525 8.89 24.02 13.51
CA MET A 525 9.56 24.10 14.81
C MET A 525 9.67 25.53 15.30
N ASP A 526 9.75 26.53 14.41
CA ASP A 526 9.65 27.94 14.83
C ASP A 526 8.25 28.25 15.38
N PHE A 527 7.21 27.67 14.77
CA PHE A 527 5.83 27.78 15.24
C PHE A 527 5.61 27.10 16.60
N VAL A 528 6.10 25.86 16.77
CA VAL A 528 6.03 25.12 18.05
C VAL A 528 6.84 25.83 19.14
N GLN A 529 8.00 26.41 18.81
CA GLN A 529 8.77 27.18 19.79
C GLN A 529 8.02 28.43 20.25
N SER A 530 7.38 29.16 19.34
CA SER A 530 6.53 30.30 19.70
C SER A 530 5.37 29.86 20.62
N HIS A 531 4.78 28.70 20.36
CA HIS A 531 3.76 28.10 21.22
C HIS A 531 4.30 27.88 22.64
N ARG A 532 5.44 27.20 22.77
CA ARG A 532 6.08 26.91 24.07
C ARG A 532 6.50 28.16 24.83
N GLN A 533 7.17 29.10 24.15
CA GLN A 533 7.68 30.32 24.77
C GLN A 533 6.57 31.23 25.29
N SER A 534 5.43 31.25 24.60
CA SER A 534 4.27 32.03 25.04
C SER A 534 3.46 31.37 26.16
N GLY A 535 3.76 30.10 26.50
CA GLY A 535 3.00 29.30 27.47
C GLY A 535 1.58 28.95 27.00
N ALA A 536 1.26 29.19 25.73
CA ALA A 536 -0.07 29.01 25.18
C ALA A 536 -0.54 27.55 25.29
N ASP A 537 -1.84 27.36 25.49
CA ASP A 537 -2.47 26.04 25.41
C ASP A 537 -2.79 25.66 23.97
N ILE A 538 -3.08 26.67 23.16
CA ILE A 538 -3.38 26.56 21.73
C ILE A 538 -2.69 27.70 20.99
N THR A 539 -2.02 27.41 19.87
CA THR A 539 -1.53 28.45 18.96
C THR A 539 -2.05 28.22 17.55
N ILE A 540 -2.55 29.29 16.92
CA ILE A 540 -3.19 29.27 15.61
C ILE A 540 -2.29 30.00 14.62
N SER A 541 -1.96 29.36 13.50
CA SER A 541 -1.25 30.04 12.41
C SER A 541 -2.21 30.93 11.62
N CYS A 542 -1.81 32.18 11.45
CA CYS A 542 -2.66 33.27 11.02
C CYS A 542 -2.02 34.06 9.88
N LEU A 543 -2.79 34.32 8.82
CA LEU A 543 -2.38 35.13 7.68
C LEU A 543 -3.06 36.51 7.73
N PRO A 544 -2.31 37.62 7.51
CA PRO A 544 -2.89 38.95 7.38
C PRO A 544 -3.49 39.13 5.97
N ILE A 545 -4.74 39.57 5.89
CA ILE A 545 -5.48 39.78 4.63
C ILE A 545 -6.12 41.17 4.55
N ASP A 546 -6.36 41.63 3.31
CA ASP A 546 -6.89 42.96 2.99
C ASP A 546 -8.43 43.08 3.08
N GLY A 547 -9.12 41.95 3.25
CA GLY A 547 -10.57 41.87 3.43
C GLY A 547 -11.36 41.59 2.15
N SER A 548 -10.69 41.43 1.00
CA SER A 548 -11.32 41.05 -0.27
C SER A 548 -12.10 39.73 -0.19
N GLU A 549 -11.68 38.82 0.70
CA GLU A 549 -12.27 37.48 0.89
C GLU A 549 -13.31 37.39 2.03
N LYS A 550 -13.64 38.50 2.71
CA LYS A 550 -14.53 38.50 3.89
C LYS A 550 -15.94 39.04 3.57
N PRO A 551 -16.96 38.73 4.43
CA PRO A 551 -18.30 39.28 4.30
C PRO A 551 -18.28 40.80 4.19
N ARG A 552 -19.16 41.41 3.38
CA ARG A 552 -19.19 42.87 3.19
C ARG A 552 -20.01 43.55 4.30
N GLY A 553 -19.66 44.78 4.67
CA GLY A 553 -20.49 45.64 5.53
C GLY A 553 -19.98 45.81 6.96
N ASN A 554 -20.89 45.97 7.92
CA ASN A 554 -20.56 46.30 9.31
C ASN A 554 -19.84 45.15 10.05
N GLU A 555 -20.11 43.91 9.68
CA GLU A 555 -19.43 42.72 10.21
C GLU A 555 -17.95 42.70 9.86
N LEU A 556 -17.59 43.17 8.64
CA LEU A 556 -16.19 43.30 8.22
C LEU A 556 -15.43 44.25 9.13
N LYS A 557 -16.00 45.43 9.39
CA LYS A 557 -15.38 46.45 10.25
C LYS A 557 -15.17 45.96 11.69
N ALA A 558 -16.09 45.14 12.20
CA ALA A 558 -15.97 44.54 13.53
C ALA A 558 -14.89 43.45 13.62
N MET A 559 -14.48 42.87 12.48
CA MET A 559 -13.42 41.86 12.40
C MET A 559 -12.02 42.45 12.21
N ALA A 560 -11.88 43.77 12.09
CA ALA A 560 -10.60 44.44 11.95
C ALA A 560 -9.81 44.35 13.26
N VAL A 561 -8.52 44.08 13.15
CA VAL A 561 -7.61 43.85 14.26
C VAL A 561 -6.30 44.59 14.01
N ASP A 562 -5.69 45.09 15.08
CA ASP A 562 -4.37 45.70 14.97
C ASP A 562 -3.31 44.62 14.74
N THR A 563 -2.95 44.42 13.48
CA THR A 563 -1.97 43.42 13.07
C THR A 563 -0.52 43.83 13.38
N THR A 564 -0.27 45.04 13.89
CA THR A 564 1.07 45.41 14.40
C THR A 564 1.46 44.61 15.63
N VAL A 565 0.48 44.18 16.44
CA VAL A 565 0.66 43.29 17.60
C VAL A 565 1.23 41.93 17.18
N LEU A 566 1.06 41.56 15.91
CA LEU A 566 1.58 40.33 15.32
C LEU A 566 2.96 40.49 14.67
N GLY A 567 3.53 41.69 14.66
CA GLY A 567 4.85 41.98 14.10
C GLY A 567 4.85 42.59 12.70
N LEU A 568 3.70 43.01 12.17
CA LEU A 568 3.63 43.79 10.92
C LEU A 568 4.04 45.26 11.15
N SER A 569 4.60 45.89 10.11
CA SER A 569 4.80 47.34 10.11
C SER A 569 3.46 48.09 10.10
N GLN A 570 3.45 49.34 10.56
CA GLN A 570 2.23 50.17 10.55
C GLN A 570 1.64 50.35 9.13
N GLU A 571 2.48 50.37 8.10
CA GLU A 571 2.02 50.50 6.71
C GLU A 571 1.36 49.22 6.21
N GLU A 572 1.93 48.07 6.52
CA GLU A 572 1.37 46.76 6.15
C GLU A 572 0.10 46.46 6.91
N ALA A 573 0.05 46.79 8.21
CA ALA A 573 -1.12 46.59 9.04
C ALA A 573 -2.35 47.37 8.51
N LYS A 574 -2.14 48.56 7.95
CA LYS A 574 -3.20 49.33 7.28
C LYS A 574 -3.71 48.66 6.00
N LYS A 575 -2.83 48.01 5.24
CA LYS A 575 -3.20 47.29 4.01
C LYS A 575 -3.89 45.97 4.30
N LYS A 576 -3.51 45.31 5.40
CA LYS A 576 -4.01 43.99 5.80
C LYS A 576 -4.55 44.02 7.24
N PRO A 577 -5.68 44.70 7.49
CA PRO A 577 -6.21 44.90 8.84
C PRO A 577 -6.99 43.70 9.38
N TYR A 578 -6.99 42.57 8.67
CA TYR A 578 -7.72 41.36 9.07
C TYR A 578 -6.80 40.17 9.20
N ILE A 579 -7.15 39.25 10.09
CA ILE A 579 -6.49 37.96 10.23
C ILE A 579 -7.42 36.84 9.75
N ALA A 580 -6.85 35.86 9.05
CA ALA A 580 -7.48 34.60 8.70
C ALA A 580 -6.70 33.42 9.29
N SER A 581 -7.40 32.41 9.82
CA SER A 581 -6.79 31.16 10.25
C SER A 581 -6.42 30.32 9.04
N MET A 582 -5.19 29.83 8.98
CA MET A 582 -4.72 28.94 7.91
C MET A 582 -5.16 27.48 8.09
N GLY A 583 -5.86 27.14 9.17
CA GLY A 583 -6.20 25.75 9.49
C GLY A 583 -5.00 24.92 9.96
N VAL A 584 -4.00 25.59 10.55
CA VAL A 584 -2.78 25.00 11.10
C VAL A 584 -2.68 25.40 12.57
N TYR A 585 -2.61 24.41 13.45
CA TYR A 585 -2.73 24.60 14.90
C TYR A 585 -1.67 23.81 15.66
N VAL A 586 -1.17 24.36 16.77
CA VAL A 586 -0.42 23.61 17.78
C VAL A 586 -1.24 23.56 19.06
N PHE A 587 -1.37 22.36 19.62
CA PHE A 587 -2.01 22.12 20.90
C PHE A 587 -1.04 21.43 21.85
N LYS A 588 -1.08 21.79 23.13
CA LYS A 588 -0.59 20.88 24.18
C LYS A 588 -1.41 19.59 24.12
N LYS A 589 -0.73 18.44 24.18
CA LYS A 589 -1.36 17.11 24.08
C LYS A 589 -2.50 16.91 25.07
N GLU A 590 -2.29 17.28 26.34
CA GLU A 590 -3.28 17.12 27.41
C GLU A 590 -4.53 17.99 27.17
N ILE A 591 -4.31 19.22 26.69
CA ILE A 591 -5.39 20.16 26.35
C ILE A 591 -6.21 19.61 25.19
N LEU A 592 -5.56 19.14 24.12
CA LEU A 592 -6.28 18.55 22.98
C LEU A 592 -7.16 17.37 23.41
N LEU A 593 -6.62 16.46 24.23
CA LEU A 593 -7.38 15.32 24.75
C LEU A 593 -8.56 15.75 25.63
N ASN A 594 -8.35 16.74 26.49
CA ASN A 594 -9.41 17.29 27.34
C ASN A 594 -10.54 17.92 26.49
N LEU A 595 -10.16 18.74 25.51
CA LEU A 595 -11.10 19.40 24.60
C LEU A 595 -11.96 18.39 23.85
N LEU A 596 -11.34 17.36 23.26
CA LEU A 596 -12.04 16.37 22.45
C LEU A 596 -12.87 15.38 23.29
N ARG A 597 -12.43 14.98 24.48
CA ARG A 597 -13.11 13.92 25.26
C ARG A 597 -14.15 14.44 26.23
N TRP A 598 -13.85 15.55 26.90
CA TRP A 598 -14.60 15.98 28.07
C TRP A 598 -15.29 17.32 27.85
N ARG A 599 -14.56 18.32 27.33
CA ARG A 599 -15.08 19.68 27.25
C ARG A 599 -16.04 19.90 26.09
N PHE A 600 -15.71 19.37 24.92
CA PHE A 600 -16.49 19.52 23.67
C PHE A 600 -16.65 18.17 22.93
N PRO A 601 -17.23 17.13 23.57
CA PRO A 601 -17.29 15.78 23.00
C PRO A 601 -18.14 15.68 21.72
N THR A 602 -19.06 16.62 21.50
CA THR A 602 -19.95 16.66 20.34
C THR A 602 -19.46 17.59 19.23
N ALA A 603 -18.36 18.31 19.45
CA ALA A 603 -17.83 19.20 18.43
C ALA A 603 -17.19 18.40 17.30
N ASN A 604 -17.44 18.85 16.07
CA ASN A 604 -17.07 18.17 14.84
C ASN A 604 -15.95 18.89 14.09
N ASP A 605 -15.80 20.21 14.24
CA ASP A 605 -14.79 20.99 13.51
C ASP A 605 -13.85 21.81 14.43
N PHE A 606 -12.56 21.83 14.09
CA PHE A 606 -11.58 22.62 14.83
C PHE A 606 -11.80 24.12 14.66
N GLY A 607 -11.93 24.59 13.42
CA GLY A 607 -11.92 26.01 13.09
C GLY A 607 -13.20 26.73 13.50
N SER A 608 -14.37 26.12 13.26
CA SER A 608 -15.65 26.77 13.55
C SER A 608 -16.20 26.51 14.96
N GLU A 609 -15.76 25.44 15.64
CA GLU A 609 -16.34 25.04 16.94
C GLU A 609 -15.29 25.00 18.06
N ILE A 610 -14.26 24.14 17.96
CA ILE A 610 -13.28 23.96 19.05
C ILE A 610 -12.51 25.25 19.34
N ILE A 611 -11.95 25.89 18.32
CA ILE A 611 -11.10 27.08 18.50
C ILE A 611 -11.88 28.26 19.09
N PRO A 612 -13.05 28.68 18.54
CA PRO A 612 -13.83 29.77 19.11
C PRO A 612 -14.31 29.50 20.54
N ALA A 613 -14.67 28.24 20.84
CA ALA A 613 -15.10 27.87 22.19
C ALA A 613 -13.92 27.85 23.19
N SER A 614 -12.74 27.37 22.76
CA SER A 614 -11.55 27.28 23.60
C SER A 614 -10.91 28.64 23.88
N ALA A 615 -11.05 29.61 22.98
CA ALA A 615 -10.49 30.95 23.13
C ALA A 615 -11.01 31.72 24.36
N LYS A 616 -12.14 31.30 24.94
CA LYS A 616 -12.72 31.90 26.15
C LYS A 616 -12.15 31.32 27.45
N GLU A 617 -11.59 30.12 27.39
CA GLU A 617 -11.24 29.31 28.57
C GLU A 617 -9.76 28.95 28.65
N PHE A 618 -9.07 28.92 27.52
CA PHE A 618 -7.68 28.50 27.39
C PHE A 618 -6.82 29.61 26.79
N VAL A 619 -5.53 29.60 27.12
CA VAL A 619 -4.59 30.59 26.59
C VAL A 619 -4.36 30.32 25.10
N THR A 620 -5.08 31.05 24.26
CA THR A 620 -5.00 30.91 22.81
C THR A 620 -4.16 32.06 22.23
N LYS A 621 -3.14 31.73 21.43
CA LYS A 621 -2.26 32.71 20.78
C LYS A 621 -2.33 32.62 19.26
N ALA A 622 -2.16 33.74 18.58
CA ALA A 622 -1.98 33.78 17.14
C ALA A 622 -0.48 33.80 16.81
N TYR A 623 -0.09 33.05 15.78
CA TYR A 623 1.24 33.06 15.19
C TYR A 623 1.14 33.64 13.79
N LEU A 624 1.91 34.70 13.51
CA LEU A 624 1.88 35.33 12.19
C LEU A 624 2.66 34.48 11.19
N PHE A 625 1.97 34.05 10.14
CA PHE A 625 2.60 33.55 8.93
C PHE A 625 2.59 34.67 7.89
N ASN A 626 3.76 34.99 7.33
CA ASN A 626 3.94 36.08 6.38
C ASN A 626 4.70 35.62 5.13
N ASP A 627 4.21 34.54 4.51
CA ASP A 627 4.74 34.00 3.26
C ASP A 627 3.56 33.49 2.40
N TYR A 628 3.85 32.94 1.23
CA TYR A 628 2.84 32.40 0.32
C TYR A 628 2.02 31.29 0.96
N TRP A 629 0.69 31.43 0.90
CA TRP A 629 -0.28 30.44 1.31
C TRP A 629 -1.49 30.49 0.38
N GLU A 630 -1.98 29.32 -0.02
CA GLU A 630 -3.15 29.20 -0.89
C GLU A 630 -4.01 27.98 -0.50
N ASP A 631 -5.33 28.16 -0.36
CA ASP A 631 -6.30 27.05 -0.22
C ASP A 631 -6.62 26.47 -1.60
N ILE A 632 -5.99 25.35 -1.94
CA ILE A 632 -6.22 24.62 -3.20
C ILE A 632 -7.32 23.55 -3.06
N GLY A 633 -8.26 23.78 -2.15
CA GLY A 633 -9.39 22.92 -1.87
C GLY A 633 -10.59 23.04 -2.82
N THR A 634 -10.57 23.94 -3.80
CA THR A 634 -11.60 24.09 -4.88
C THR A 634 -10.98 23.89 -6.26
N ILE A 635 -11.80 23.59 -7.27
CA ILE A 635 -11.29 23.41 -8.64
C ILE A 635 -10.63 24.69 -9.19
N ARG A 636 -11.23 25.86 -8.98
CA ARG A 636 -10.67 27.13 -9.49
C ARG A 636 -9.34 27.46 -8.82
N SER A 637 -9.28 27.45 -7.49
CA SER A 637 -8.05 27.74 -6.77
C SER A 637 -6.95 26.71 -7.06
N PHE A 638 -7.31 25.43 -7.18
CA PHE A 638 -6.38 24.39 -7.62
C PHE A 638 -5.83 24.66 -9.02
N PHE A 639 -6.67 25.06 -9.97
CA PHE A 639 -6.26 25.37 -11.34
C PHE A 639 -5.30 26.56 -11.39
N GLU A 640 -5.70 27.69 -10.78
CA GLU A 640 -4.92 28.93 -10.74
C GLU A 640 -3.59 28.74 -10.02
N ALA A 641 -3.58 28.07 -8.87
CA ALA A 641 -2.36 27.82 -8.12
C ALA A 641 -1.35 26.95 -8.91
N ASN A 642 -1.83 26.04 -9.76
CA ASN A 642 -0.93 25.28 -10.64
C ASN A 642 -0.36 26.14 -11.77
N LEU A 643 -1.19 26.97 -12.41
CA LEU A 643 -0.72 27.87 -13.46
C LEU A 643 0.22 28.95 -12.93
N ALA A 644 -0.03 29.48 -11.72
CA ALA A 644 0.83 30.46 -11.06
C ALA A 644 2.27 29.97 -10.83
N LEU A 645 2.51 28.65 -10.87
CA LEU A 645 3.87 28.08 -10.82
C LEU A 645 4.71 28.43 -12.06
N THR A 646 4.06 28.79 -13.17
CA THR A 646 4.74 29.13 -14.43
C THR A 646 5.01 30.63 -14.56
N GLU A 647 4.54 31.44 -13.61
CA GLU A 647 4.81 32.88 -13.55
C GLU A 647 6.30 33.19 -13.32
N HIS A 648 6.73 34.38 -13.74
CA HIS A 648 8.11 34.84 -13.61
C HIS A 648 8.16 36.22 -12.91
N PRO A 649 8.63 36.30 -11.65
CA PRO A 649 8.94 35.19 -10.74
C PRO A 649 7.68 34.49 -10.21
N PRO A 650 7.74 33.17 -9.89
CA PRO A 650 6.58 32.47 -9.36
C PRO A 650 6.34 32.87 -7.90
N ARG A 651 5.07 32.94 -7.50
CA ARG A 651 4.68 33.23 -6.10
C ARG A 651 5.08 32.09 -5.14
N PHE A 652 5.10 30.86 -5.65
CA PHE A 652 5.55 29.67 -4.94
C PHE A 652 6.46 28.82 -5.82
N SER A 653 7.56 28.34 -5.24
CA SER A 653 8.48 27.42 -5.90
C SER A 653 8.58 26.12 -5.11
N PHE A 654 8.35 24.99 -5.76
CA PHE A 654 8.65 23.67 -5.18
C PHE A 654 10.15 23.45 -4.96
N TYR A 655 10.99 24.15 -5.74
CA TYR A 655 12.42 24.14 -5.57
C TYR A 655 12.85 25.11 -4.46
N ASP A 656 13.65 24.60 -3.52
CA ASP A 656 14.39 25.34 -2.52
C ASP A 656 15.60 24.50 -2.13
N ALA A 657 16.78 25.12 -2.10
CA ALA A 657 18.02 24.41 -1.84
C ALA A 657 18.12 23.89 -0.40
N THR A 658 17.43 24.53 0.54
CA THR A 658 17.48 24.24 1.98
C THR A 658 16.27 23.44 2.45
N LYS A 659 15.08 23.78 1.95
CA LYS A 659 13.79 23.20 2.37
C LYS A 659 13.01 22.69 1.15
N PRO A 660 13.53 21.69 0.42
CA PRO A 660 12.88 21.17 -0.77
C PRO A 660 11.53 20.50 -0.43
N ILE A 661 10.61 20.49 -1.39
CA ILE A 661 9.43 19.63 -1.32
C ILE A 661 9.82 18.25 -1.86
N TYR A 662 9.68 17.22 -1.03
CA TYR A 662 9.94 15.83 -1.37
C TYR A 662 8.74 15.21 -2.10
N THR A 663 9.01 14.19 -2.90
CA THR A 663 7.96 13.36 -3.52
C THR A 663 8.53 12.00 -3.90
N SER A 664 7.69 11.10 -4.42
CA SER A 664 8.10 9.78 -4.87
C SER A 664 9.08 9.87 -6.04
N ARG A 665 10.28 9.30 -5.87
CA ARG A 665 11.26 9.10 -6.96
C ARG A 665 10.74 8.01 -7.91
N ARG A 666 10.61 8.34 -9.20
CA ARG A 666 9.96 7.47 -10.21
C ARG A 666 10.89 6.95 -11.31
N ASN A 667 12.19 7.30 -11.28
CA ASN A 667 13.20 6.92 -12.28
C ASN A 667 12.70 7.06 -13.74
N LEU A 668 12.00 8.16 -14.03
CA LEU A 668 11.50 8.45 -15.38
C LEU A 668 12.64 8.97 -16.25
N PRO A 669 12.60 8.70 -17.56
CA PRO A 669 13.55 9.31 -18.48
C PRO A 669 13.35 10.84 -18.53
N PRO A 670 14.35 11.60 -19.02
CA PRO A 670 14.15 12.98 -19.43
C PRO A 670 13.00 13.09 -20.44
N SER A 671 12.32 14.24 -20.46
CA SER A 671 11.26 14.49 -21.43
C SER A 671 11.85 14.71 -22.83
N LYS A 672 11.22 14.11 -23.84
CA LYS A 672 11.58 14.28 -25.25
C LYS A 672 10.66 15.31 -25.89
N ILE A 673 11.25 16.34 -26.48
CA ILE A 673 10.54 17.43 -27.15
C ILE A 673 11.07 17.51 -28.58
N GLU A 674 10.19 17.45 -29.56
CA GLU A 674 10.49 17.39 -30.99
C GLU A 674 9.65 18.43 -31.72
N ASP A 675 10.28 19.42 -32.35
CA ASP A 675 9.63 20.50 -33.11
C ASP A 675 8.48 21.24 -32.39
N SER A 676 8.49 21.28 -31.06
CA SER A 676 7.45 21.94 -30.26
C SER A 676 7.88 23.31 -29.75
N LYS A 677 6.91 24.22 -29.65
CA LYS A 677 7.07 25.54 -29.01
C LYS A 677 6.46 25.49 -27.61
N ILE A 678 7.22 25.93 -26.62
CA ILE A 678 6.82 25.93 -25.20
C ILE A 678 7.04 27.33 -24.65
N VAL A 679 6.01 27.95 -24.08
CA VAL A 679 6.02 29.33 -23.56
C VAL A 679 5.40 29.32 -22.16
N ASP A 680 6.10 29.90 -21.19
CA ASP A 680 5.63 30.07 -19.80
C ASP A 680 5.02 28.78 -19.21
N SER A 681 5.71 27.66 -19.36
CA SER A 681 5.15 26.34 -19.03
C SER A 681 6.15 25.41 -18.34
N ILE A 682 5.63 24.49 -17.53
CA ILE A 682 6.41 23.46 -16.84
C ILE A 682 6.18 22.11 -17.49
N ILE A 683 7.25 21.46 -17.96
CA ILE A 683 7.21 20.10 -18.50
C ILE A 683 7.86 19.12 -17.52
N SER A 684 7.07 18.22 -16.96
CA SER A 684 7.55 17.20 -16.03
C SER A 684 8.21 16.02 -16.75
N HIS A 685 9.03 15.27 -16.01
CA HIS A 685 9.79 14.12 -16.52
C HIS A 685 8.96 13.07 -17.26
N GLY A 686 9.62 12.44 -18.24
CA GLY A 686 9.05 11.33 -19.00
C GLY A 686 7.98 11.74 -20.01
N SER A 687 7.89 13.03 -20.34
CA SER A 687 6.89 13.50 -21.29
C SER A 687 7.40 13.43 -22.73
N PHE A 688 6.49 13.19 -23.68
CA PHE A 688 6.75 13.15 -25.12
C PHE A 688 5.90 14.20 -25.82
N LEU A 689 6.54 15.21 -26.38
CA LEU A 689 5.91 16.30 -27.10
C LEU A 689 6.42 16.28 -28.54
N THR A 690 5.51 16.19 -29.51
CA THR A 690 5.84 16.16 -30.93
C THR A 690 5.05 17.24 -31.66
N ASN A 691 5.75 18.17 -32.30
CA ASN A 691 5.22 19.24 -33.14
C ASN A 691 3.97 19.92 -32.54
N CYS A 692 4.07 20.41 -31.30
CA CYS A 692 2.93 20.98 -30.57
C CYS A 692 3.25 22.38 -30.02
N PHE A 693 2.21 23.15 -29.71
CA PHE A 693 2.34 24.44 -29.05
C PHE A 693 1.74 24.38 -27.64
N VAL A 694 2.55 24.64 -26.62
CA VAL A 694 2.15 24.65 -25.21
C VAL A 694 2.44 26.03 -24.62
N GLU A 695 1.40 26.70 -24.12
CA GLU A 695 1.47 28.06 -23.57
C GLU A 695 0.83 28.07 -22.18
N HIS A 696 1.47 28.74 -21.21
CA HIS A 696 0.92 28.98 -19.87
C HIS A 696 0.27 27.73 -19.25
N SER A 697 1.05 26.66 -19.10
CA SER A 697 0.53 25.32 -18.83
C SER A 697 1.47 24.46 -17.99
N VAL A 698 0.90 23.52 -17.23
CA VAL A 698 1.66 22.54 -16.45
C VAL A 698 1.41 21.15 -17.01
N ILE A 699 2.45 20.56 -17.60
CA ILE A 699 2.42 19.22 -18.19
C ILE A 699 3.04 18.24 -17.21
N GLY A 700 2.19 17.37 -16.66
CA GLY A 700 2.55 16.39 -15.65
C GLY A 700 3.34 15.21 -16.19
N ILE A 701 3.82 14.36 -15.29
CA ILE A 701 4.68 13.23 -15.65
C ILE A 701 4.06 12.28 -16.69
N ARG A 702 4.90 11.72 -17.56
CA ARG A 702 4.49 10.72 -18.57
C ARG A 702 3.44 11.21 -19.58
N SER A 703 3.32 12.52 -19.77
CA SER A 703 2.35 13.07 -20.71
C SER A 703 2.79 12.81 -22.15
N ARG A 704 1.83 12.52 -23.03
CA ARG A 704 2.05 12.40 -24.47
C ARG A 704 1.17 13.43 -25.18
N ILE A 705 1.79 14.28 -25.99
CA ILE A 705 1.13 15.32 -26.78
C ILE A 705 1.56 15.13 -28.24
N ASN A 706 0.60 14.79 -29.10
CA ASN A 706 0.86 14.51 -30.51
C ASN A 706 0.84 15.79 -31.37
N SER A 707 1.16 15.61 -32.65
CA SER A 707 1.36 16.67 -33.64
C SER A 707 0.19 17.63 -33.78
N ASN A 708 0.51 18.91 -34.00
CA ASN A 708 -0.38 20.03 -34.18
C ASN A 708 -1.35 20.28 -33.02
N ALA A 709 -1.09 19.72 -31.84
CA ALA A 709 -1.87 20.05 -30.65
C ALA A 709 -1.50 21.45 -30.12
N HIS A 710 -2.49 22.18 -29.64
CA HIS A 710 -2.31 23.48 -28.99
C HIS A 710 -2.96 23.46 -27.61
N LEU A 711 -2.13 23.56 -26.56
CA LEU A 711 -2.58 23.65 -25.18
C LEU A 711 -2.27 25.04 -24.64
N LYS A 712 -3.30 25.71 -24.14
CA LYS A 712 -3.21 27.02 -23.51
C LYS A 712 -3.92 26.97 -22.16
N ASP A 713 -3.38 27.59 -21.12
CA ASP A 713 -4.02 27.63 -19.79
C ASP A 713 -4.44 26.21 -19.33
N THR A 714 -3.54 25.23 -19.42
CA THR A 714 -3.89 23.82 -19.24
C THR A 714 -3.06 23.16 -18.14
N VAL A 715 -3.74 22.47 -17.22
CA VAL A 715 -3.11 21.65 -16.17
C VAL A 715 -3.32 20.18 -16.51
N MET A 716 -2.33 19.57 -17.17
CA MET A 716 -2.36 18.14 -17.49
C MET A 716 -1.68 17.34 -16.39
N LEU A 717 -2.44 16.53 -15.66
CA LEU A 717 -1.90 15.75 -14.54
C LEU A 717 -1.00 14.59 -15.01
N GLY A 718 -1.10 14.17 -16.27
CA GLY A 718 -0.21 13.20 -16.92
C GLY A 718 -0.69 11.74 -16.84
N ALA A 719 0.22 10.77 -16.78
CA ALA A 719 -0.13 9.34 -16.78
C ALA A 719 0.54 8.52 -15.66
N ASP A 720 -0.14 7.46 -15.24
CA ASP A 720 0.32 6.50 -14.23
C ASP A 720 1.33 5.48 -14.82
N SER A 721 1.23 5.18 -16.11
CA SER A 721 2.08 4.27 -16.90
C SER A 721 2.20 4.74 -18.36
N TYR A 722 3.16 4.17 -19.11
CA TYR A 722 3.24 4.35 -20.56
C TYR A 722 2.45 3.27 -21.28
N GLU A 723 1.88 3.61 -22.43
CA GLU A 723 1.46 2.64 -23.44
C GLU A 723 2.62 2.43 -24.41
N THR A 724 2.90 1.16 -24.73
CA THR A 724 3.91 0.79 -25.72
C THR A 724 3.43 1.15 -27.13
N ASP A 725 4.36 1.35 -28.07
CA ASP A 725 3.99 1.72 -29.44
C ASP A 725 3.11 0.64 -30.11
N SER A 726 3.32 -0.64 -29.76
CA SER A 726 2.46 -1.76 -30.20
C SER A 726 1.04 -1.66 -29.66
N GLU A 727 0.87 -1.30 -28.38
CA GLU A 727 -0.46 -1.09 -27.78
C GLU A 727 -1.17 0.12 -28.40
N VAL A 728 -0.44 1.21 -28.64
CA VAL A 728 -0.97 2.40 -29.31
C VAL A 728 -1.43 2.05 -30.73
N ALA A 729 -0.60 1.36 -31.52
CA ALA A 729 -0.95 0.93 -32.87
C ALA A 729 -2.17 0.00 -32.89
N TYR A 730 -2.26 -0.92 -31.91
CA TYR A 730 -3.41 -1.80 -31.75
C TYR A 730 -4.70 -1.04 -31.42
N LEU A 731 -4.63 -0.05 -30.52
CA LEU A 731 -5.79 0.78 -30.17
C LEU A 731 -6.27 1.59 -31.38
N LEU A 732 -5.35 2.26 -32.07
CA LEU A 732 -5.65 3.02 -33.28
C LEU A 732 -6.23 2.12 -34.39
N GLY A 733 -5.68 0.91 -34.58
CA GLY A 733 -6.21 -0.09 -35.52
C GLY A 733 -7.62 -0.59 -35.19
N LYS A 734 -8.06 -0.43 -33.94
CA LYS A 734 -9.43 -0.70 -33.48
C LYS A 734 -10.33 0.54 -33.44
N GLY A 735 -9.86 1.68 -33.92
CA GLY A 735 -10.58 2.95 -33.83
C GLY A 735 -10.74 3.45 -32.39
N LYS A 736 -9.80 3.10 -31.49
CA LYS A 736 -9.78 3.58 -30.09
C LYS A 736 -8.70 4.63 -29.88
N VAL A 737 -8.94 5.49 -28.90
CA VAL A 737 -8.03 6.60 -28.56
C VAL A 737 -6.94 6.14 -27.55
N PRO A 738 -5.65 6.36 -27.84
CA PRO A 738 -4.55 6.12 -26.89
C PRO A 738 -4.52 7.17 -25.76
N VAL A 739 -3.75 6.92 -24.69
CA VAL A 739 -3.56 7.87 -23.60
C VAL A 739 -2.77 9.08 -24.07
N GLY A 740 -3.22 10.28 -23.69
CA GLY A 740 -2.59 11.55 -24.05
C GLY A 740 -3.49 12.41 -24.93
N ILE A 741 -2.88 13.34 -25.65
CA ILE A 741 -3.55 14.30 -26.52
C ILE A 741 -3.38 13.88 -27.98
N GLY A 742 -4.49 13.66 -28.68
CA GLY A 742 -4.53 13.36 -30.10
C GLY A 742 -4.09 14.51 -30.99
N GLU A 743 -3.91 14.20 -32.27
CA GLU A 743 -3.45 15.14 -33.29
C GLU A 743 -4.46 16.27 -33.53
N ASN A 744 -3.96 17.46 -33.90
CA ASN A 744 -4.76 18.64 -34.28
C ASN A 744 -5.77 19.10 -33.20
N THR A 745 -5.54 18.74 -31.94
CA THR A 745 -6.43 19.04 -30.82
C THR A 745 -6.10 20.39 -30.18
N LYS A 746 -7.12 21.19 -29.87
CA LYS A 746 -6.99 22.52 -29.25
C LYS A 746 -7.63 22.52 -27.87
N ILE A 747 -6.89 22.87 -26.84
CA ILE A 747 -7.35 22.86 -25.45
C ILE A 747 -7.04 24.20 -24.81
N LYS A 748 -8.05 24.79 -24.18
CA LYS A 748 -7.96 26.03 -23.41
C LYS A 748 -8.66 25.87 -22.08
N GLU A 749 -8.06 26.42 -21.03
CA GLU A 749 -8.65 26.57 -19.68
C GLU A 749 -9.19 25.26 -19.10
N CYS A 750 -8.31 24.26 -19.04
CA CYS A 750 -8.70 22.87 -18.78
C CYS A 750 -7.77 22.17 -17.79
N ILE A 751 -8.36 21.34 -16.93
CA ILE A 751 -7.63 20.31 -16.15
C ILE A 751 -7.83 18.95 -16.82
N ILE A 752 -6.74 18.29 -17.18
CA ILE A 752 -6.75 16.95 -17.76
C ILE A 752 -6.24 15.96 -16.72
N ASP A 753 -7.13 15.12 -16.20
CA ASP A 753 -6.76 14.17 -15.15
C ASP A 753 -6.00 12.94 -15.71
N LYS A 754 -5.48 12.11 -14.80
CA LYS A 754 -4.59 10.99 -15.09
C LYS A 754 -5.17 10.01 -16.12
N ASN A 755 -4.34 9.64 -17.08
CA ASN A 755 -4.63 8.65 -18.11
C ASN A 755 -5.85 8.98 -18.98
N ALA A 756 -6.21 10.26 -19.10
CA ALA A 756 -7.22 10.68 -20.07
C ALA A 756 -6.76 10.35 -21.50
N ARG A 757 -7.74 10.01 -22.35
CA ARG A 757 -7.56 9.66 -23.76
C ARG A 757 -8.30 10.70 -24.59
N ILE A 758 -7.59 11.70 -25.10
CA ILE A 758 -8.21 12.77 -25.89
C ILE A 758 -7.97 12.48 -27.37
N GLY A 759 -9.05 12.37 -28.13
CA GLY A 759 -9.06 12.06 -29.55
C GLY A 759 -8.39 13.12 -30.42
N LYS A 760 -8.40 12.85 -31.73
CA LYS A 760 -7.93 13.76 -32.77
C LYS A 760 -8.97 14.84 -33.05
N ASN A 761 -8.51 16.03 -33.46
CA ASN A 761 -9.37 17.16 -33.84
C ASN A 761 -10.36 17.58 -32.73
N VAL A 762 -10.02 17.34 -31.47
CA VAL A 762 -10.86 17.72 -30.33
C VAL A 762 -10.66 19.22 -30.05
N ILE A 763 -11.73 19.92 -29.68
CA ILE A 763 -11.68 21.32 -29.24
C ILE A 763 -12.27 21.41 -27.85
N ILE A 764 -11.50 21.86 -26.88
CA ILE A 764 -11.96 22.15 -25.52
C ILE A 764 -11.71 23.63 -25.28
N ALA A 765 -12.76 24.42 -25.20
CA ALA A 765 -12.64 25.87 -25.00
C ALA A 765 -13.71 26.46 -24.09
N ASN A 766 -14.82 25.76 -23.84
CA ASN A 766 -15.96 26.28 -23.09
C ASN A 766 -16.39 27.68 -23.57
N SER A 767 -16.55 27.83 -24.90
CA SER A 767 -16.77 29.14 -25.55
C SER A 767 -18.05 29.85 -25.06
N GLU A 768 -19.00 29.10 -24.51
CA GLU A 768 -20.24 29.61 -23.94
C GLU A 768 -20.07 30.16 -22.50
N GLY A 769 -18.91 29.98 -21.88
CA GLY A 769 -18.63 30.48 -20.52
C GLY A 769 -19.43 29.76 -19.44
N ILE A 770 -19.76 28.48 -19.64
CA ILE A 770 -20.54 27.67 -18.70
C ILE A 770 -19.77 27.59 -17.38
N GLN A 771 -20.46 27.85 -16.26
CA GLN A 771 -19.82 27.83 -14.94
C GLN A 771 -19.83 26.43 -14.32
N GLU A 772 -20.94 25.71 -14.42
CA GLU A 772 -21.14 24.42 -13.78
C GLU A 772 -21.84 23.47 -14.77
N ALA A 773 -21.24 22.30 -15.03
CA ALA A 773 -21.85 21.26 -15.85
C ALA A 773 -21.44 19.86 -15.42
N ASP A 774 -22.41 18.94 -15.40
CA ASP A 774 -22.20 17.52 -15.09
C ASP A 774 -22.37 16.66 -16.33
N ARG A 775 -21.26 16.32 -16.97
CA ARG A 775 -21.20 15.52 -18.21
C ARG A 775 -20.44 14.22 -17.97
N THR A 776 -20.78 13.54 -16.87
CA THR A 776 -20.09 12.32 -16.42
C THR A 776 -20.08 11.22 -17.49
N SER A 777 -21.17 11.08 -18.26
CA SER A 777 -21.29 10.12 -19.37
C SER A 777 -20.35 10.42 -20.53
N GLU A 778 -20.03 11.70 -20.74
CA GLU A 778 -19.16 12.20 -21.81
C GLU A 778 -17.72 12.37 -21.35
N GLY A 779 -17.41 12.04 -20.09
CA GLY A 779 -16.04 11.98 -19.60
C GLY A 779 -15.50 13.26 -18.97
N PHE A 780 -16.32 14.31 -18.79
CA PHE A 780 -15.86 15.60 -18.24
C PHE A 780 -16.88 16.27 -17.30
N HIS A 781 -16.42 17.29 -16.58
CA HIS A 781 -17.24 18.21 -15.80
C HIS A 781 -16.78 19.64 -16.07
N ILE A 782 -17.63 20.62 -15.85
CA ILE A 782 -17.24 22.04 -15.76
C ILE A 782 -17.52 22.49 -14.33
N ARG A 783 -16.52 23.13 -13.71
CA ARG A 783 -16.58 23.66 -12.34
C ARG A 783 -15.94 25.03 -12.31
N SER A 784 -16.68 26.03 -11.86
CA SER A 784 -16.23 27.44 -11.81
C SER A 784 -15.59 27.90 -13.13
N GLY A 785 -16.20 27.53 -14.26
CA GLY A 785 -15.72 27.89 -15.61
C GLY A 785 -14.61 26.99 -16.16
N VAL A 786 -13.98 26.16 -15.34
CA VAL A 786 -12.85 25.29 -15.75
C VAL A 786 -13.35 23.92 -16.19
N THR A 787 -12.98 23.49 -17.39
CA THR A 787 -13.29 22.14 -17.88
C THR A 787 -12.35 21.12 -17.27
N VAL A 788 -12.90 20.07 -16.66
CA VAL A 788 -12.14 18.99 -16.01
C VAL A 788 -12.41 17.66 -16.70
N ILE A 789 -11.43 17.17 -17.47
CA ILE A 789 -11.48 15.83 -18.07
C ILE A 789 -11.15 14.80 -16.99
N MET A 790 -12.04 13.81 -16.82
CA MET A 790 -11.94 12.84 -15.74
C MET A 790 -10.79 11.83 -15.90
N LYS A 791 -10.39 11.22 -14.77
CA LYS A 791 -9.43 10.12 -14.77
C LYS A 791 -9.91 8.96 -15.66
N ASN A 792 -9.04 8.47 -16.54
CA ASN A 792 -9.29 7.35 -17.45
C ASN A 792 -10.51 7.55 -18.38
N SER A 793 -11.01 8.77 -18.57
CA SER A 793 -12.06 9.02 -19.55
C SER A 793 -11.49 9.12 -20.97
N THR A 794 -12.37 8.88 -21.95
CA THR A 794 -12.09 9.06 -23.36
C THR A 794 -12.95 10.20 -23.87
N ILE A 795 -12.33 11.14 -24.59
CA ILE A 795 -13.00 12.15 -25.39
C ILE A 795 -12.80 11.72 -26.85
N GLU A 796 -13.90 11.47 -27.56
CA GLU A 796 -13.87 10.93 -28.91
C GLU A 796 -13.34 11.94 -29.93
N ASP A 797 -12.88 11.44 -31.08
CA ASP A 797 -12.38 12.27 -32.17
C ASP A 797 -13.42 13.30 -32.63
N GLY A 798 -12.97 14.54 -32.87
CA GLY A 798 -13.82 15.63 -33.36
C GLY A 798 -14.75 16.26 -32.32
N THR A 799 -14.70 15.82 -31.05
CA THR A 799 -15.56 16.38 -30.00
C THR A 799 -15.26 17.86 -29.74
N VAL A 800 -16.30 18.67 -29.55
CA VAL A 800 -16.20 20.09 -29.17
C VAL A 800 -16.86 20.29 -27.80
N ILE A 801 -16.12 20.87 -26.85
CA ILE A 801 -16.52 21.11 -25.45
C ILE A 801 -16.45 22.59 -25.08
#